data_AF-A0A7T4ULN4-F1
#
_entry.id   AF-A0A7T4ULN4-F1
#
_cell.length_a   1.000
_cell.length_b   1.000
_cell.length_c   1.000
_cell.angle_alpha   90.00
_cell.angle_beta   90.00
_cell.angle_gamma   90.00
#
_symmetry.space_group_name_H-M   'P 1'
#
loop_
_entity.id
_entity.type
_entity.pdbx_description
1 polymer ?
#
loop_
_entity_poly.entity_id
_entity_poly.type
_entity_poly.pdbx_seq_one_letter_code
_entity_poly.pdbx_strand_id
1 'polypeptide(L)'
;MSRLKIKYNRESDTNLNLIRKISLILATIILICIFLPKQARFRYEFQKGKVWDHENLISPYNFAILKTQEELNEDKKNILKTIQPIYDVNSTISREQIDQFETDLAEKWQTNKLDTTPQKIQDYRAVGNAILTHLYDRGILSLNNRFQNRNDDKSPAAKQYNFTLIQDKVATQKNTADCYTIESSYEYANSVLSNSSKILYKKWLLETLKNYITLNYVYNDQQTERLEQNALANISSTRGVVQKGELIAEKDKIISNETYQKLESLRKIYEDEGKISGNQIYVTLGQFLIISLALCILMVFLYLFRKDIYYNNRLLSIIMIVIIGMLAVLSWAIKIKIPNLYYIPFCSVPIIIRILFDSRVALNIHLLMVLLAALFVPNSYEFVFLQFMAGIVAIYSIKTLVKREQFFISSAIILATYLIAYFGLLLTRNGSLSTINVMDVIPFVVSVMITLMAYPLVYAFEKLFGIVSDLTLMELTNSNSKLLRELSFKAPGTFQHSLQVANLAEAAIYRIGGNPLLVRAGALYHDIGKMTNPQFFIENQKTEKNPHDELSPEQSAQIIISHVIKGVEIAKRNQLPDVIIDFIKTHHGTTKVDYFYNLFIKNNPDKLVDESLYQYPGPIPYSKETAVLMMADSVEAASRALKEHTEDSINTLVDKIIEHKLKLNQFANSNITLKEITESATIFKAMLKSIYHVRVDYDLSKKK
;
A
#
# COMPACT_ATOMS: atom_id res chain seq x y z
N MET A 1 1.79 -10.23 29.92
CA MET A 1 2.64 -9.23 29.24
C MET A 1 3.19 -9.85 27.96
N SER A 2 2.80 -9.40 26.78
CA SER A 2 3.52 -9.81 25.55
C SER A 2 4.91 -9.18 25.60
N ARG A 3 5.94 -10.01 25.77
CA ARG A 3 7.36 -9.65 25.60
C ARG A 3 7.64 -9.56 24.09
N LEU A 4 8.71 -8.89 23.66
CA LEU A 4 9.19 -9.01 22.28
C LEU A 4 9.24 -10.49 21.88
N LYS A 5 8.86 -10.78 20.63
CA LYS A 5 8.86 -12.15 20.10
C LYS A 5 10.28 -12.73 20.02
N ILE A 6 11.30 -11.87 19.96
CA ILE A 6 12.71 -12.24 19.98
C ILE A 6 13.44 -11.33 20.98
N LYS A 7 14.17 -11.91 21.92
CA LYS A 7 15.01 -11.15 22.85
C LYS A 7 16.36 -10.86 22.19
N TYR A 8 16.59 -9.62 21.81
CA TYR A 8 17.91 -9.14 21.45
C TYR A 8 18.72 -8.86 22.71
N ASN A 9 20.05 -9.01 22.63
CA ASN A 9 20.93 -8.64 23.73
C ASN A 9 20.68 -7.17 24.12
N ARG A 10 20.56 -6.94 25.43
CA ARG A 10 20.55 -5.57 25.95
C ARG A 10 21.94 -5.01 25.73
N GLU A 11 22.02 -3.84 25.11
CA GLU A 11 23.25 -3.08 25.16
C GLU A 11 23.51 -2.75 26.64
N SER A 12 24.76 -2.85 27.10
CA SER A 12 25.11 -2.52 28.49
C SER A 12 24.68 -1.09 28.80
N ASP A 13 24.11 -0.83 29.99
CA ASP A 13 23.77 0.52 30.45
C ASP A 13 25.06 1.30 30.75
N THR A 14 25.74 1.70 29.68
CA THR A 14 26.92 2.55 29.70
C THR A 14 26.50 3.99 29.40
N ASN A 15 27.24 4.96 29.94
CA ASN A 15 27.02 6.37 29.66
C ASN A 15 26.98 6.67 28.14
N LEU A 16 27.75 5.93 27.35
CA LEU A 16 27.76 6.05 25.89
C LEU A 16 26.41 5.70 25.24
N ASN A 17 25.73 4.66 25.74
CA ASN A 17 24.43 4.24 25.19
C ASN A 17 23.31 5.22 25.58
N LEU A 18 23.39 5.82 26.77
CA LEU A 18 22.48 6.89 27.16
C LEU A 18 22.68 8.14 26.28
N ILE A 19 23.93 8.55 26.03
CA ILE A 19 24.25 9.68 25.15
C ILE A 19 23.72 9.41 23.74
N ARG A 20 23.98 8.23 23.17
CA ARG A 20 23.45 7.84 21.84
C ARG A 20 21.93 7.93 21.77
N LYS A 21 21.23 7.45 22.80
CA LYS A 21 19.76 7.50 22.88
C LYS A 21 19.24 8.94 22.92
N ILE A 22 19.81 9.78 23.77
CA ILE A 22 19.42 11.19 23.87
C ILE A 22 19.69 11.91 22.54
N SER A 23 20.86 11.69 21.93
CA SER A 23 21.20 12.25 20.63
C SER A 23 20.24 11.79 19.52
N LEU A 24 19.83 10.52 19.51
CA LEU A 24 18.85 9.99 18.55
C LEU A 24 17.49 10.69 18.70
N ILE A 25 17.02 10.86 19.93
CA ILE A 25 15.74 11.53 20.22
C ILE A 25 15.81 12.99 19.79
N LEU A 26 16.86 13.71 20.18
CA LEU A 26 17.04 15.12 19.83
C LEU A 26 17.14 15.30 18.31
N ALA A 27 17.91 14.45 17.63
CA ALA A 27 18.00 14.47 16.17
C ALA A 27 16.63 14.21 15.52
N THR A 28 15.83 13.30 16.08
CA THR A 28 14.47 13.02 15.61
C THR A 28 13.57 14.26 15.73
N ILE A 29 13.58 14.93 16.89
CA ILE A 29 12.81 16.16 17.10
C ILE A 29 13.21 17.23 16.08
N ILE A 30 14.53 17.46 15.91
CA ILE A 30 15.07 18.47 15.00
C ILE A 30 14.67 18.14 13.55
N LEU A 31 14.84 16.89 13.11
CA LEU A 31 14.50 16.48 11.75
C LEU A 31 13.01 16.65 11.46
N ILE A 32 12.13 16.25 12.40
CA ILE A 32 10.69 16.45 12.24
C ILE A 32 10.39 17.96 12.14
N CYS A 33 10.94 18.80 13.02
CA CYS A 33 10.75 20.26 12.95
C CYS A 33 11.24 20.87 11.64
N ILE A 34 12.32 20.35 11.05
CA ILE A 34 12.84 20.80 9.75
C ILE A 34 11.86 20.45 8.63
N PHE A 35 11.32 19.23 8.63
CA PHE A 35 10.41 18.80 7.59
C PHE A 35 9.07 19.52 7.69
N LEU A 36 8.56 19.84 8.87
CA LEU A 36 7.20 20.36 9.01
C LEU A 36 6.98 21.75 8.39
N PRO A 37 5.77 22.01 7.85
CA PRO A 37 5.43 23.31 7.29
C PRO A 37 5.45 24.40 8.38
N LYS A 38 6.06 25.55 8.08
CA LYS A 38 6.26 26.66 9.02
C LYS A 38 5.19 27.76 8.95
N GLN A 39 4.09 27.50 8.24
CA GLN A 39 3.01 28.46 8.05
C GLN A 39 2.03 28.41 9.22
N ALA A 40 1.55 29.57 9.66
CA ALA A 40 0.47 29.64 10.62
C ALA A 40 -0.82 29.09 9.97
N ARG A 41 -1.49 28.16 10.65
CA ARG A 41 -2.76 27.58 10.21
C ARG A 41 -3.93 28.45 10.63
N PHE A 42 -5.06 28.28 9.94
CA PHE A 42 -6.29 28.96 10.31
C PHE A 42 -6.72 28.55 11.73
N ARG A 43 -7.02 29.53 12.58
CA ARG A 43 -7.15 29.33 14.04
C ARG A 43 -8.41 28.61 14.50
N TYR A 44 -9.41 28.43 13.63
CA TYR A 44 -10.70 27.88 13.99
C TYR A 44 -10.99 26.57 13.28
N GLU A 45 -11.46 25.57 14.02
CA GLU A 45 -12.11 24.39 13.45
C GLU A 45 -13.62 24.66 13.32
N PHE A 46 -14.19 24.24 12.19
CA PHE A 46 -15.60 24.44 11.89
C PHE A 46 -16.15 23.30 11.03
N GLN A 47 -17.45 23.02 11.17
CA GLN A 47 -18.14 21.98 10.39
C GLN A 47 -19.49 22.50 9.92
N LYS A 48 -19.83 22.21 8.66
CA LYS A 48 -21.14 22.54 8.09
C LYS A 48 -22.26 21.93 8.94
N GLY A 49 -23.30 22.71 9.24
CA GLY A 49 -24.45 22.27 10.02
C GLY A 49 -24.25 22.23 11.54
N LYS A 50 -23.06 22.52 12.05
CA LYS A 50 -22.80 22.71 13.48
C LYS A 50 -22.90 24.18 13.89
N VAL A 51 -23.03 24.41 15.19
CA VAL A 51 -23.00 25.75 15.78
C VAL A 51 -21.56 26.30 15.71
N TRP A 52 -21.44 27.61 15.47
CA TRP A 52 -20.18 28.32 15.57
C TRP A 52 -19.88 28.62 17.04
N ASP A 53 -19.02 27.79 17.63
CA ASP A 53 -18.69 27.80 19.06
C ASP A 53 -17.59 28.83 19.42
N HIS A 54 -17.22 29.72 18.49
CA HIS A 54 -16.21 30.75 18.70
C HIS A 54 -16.84 32.15 18.74
N GLU A 55 -16.07 33.15 19.18
CA GLU A 55 -16.48 34.55 19.09
C GLU A 55 -16.77 34.98 17.64
N ASN A 56 -17.55 36.05 17.47
CA ASN A 56 -17.93 36.58 16.16
C ASN A 56 -16.71 36.76 15.25
N LEU A 57 -16.72 36.08 14.10
CA LEU A 57 -15.66 36.19 13.12
C LEU A 57 -16.00 37.25 12.10
N ILE A 58 -15.29 38.37 12.17
CA ILE A 58 -15.39 39.47 11.22
C ILE A 58 -14.23 39.37 10.23
N SER A 59 -14.50 39.61 8.95
CA SER A 59 -13.50 39.54 7.89
C SER A 59 -12.42 40.61 8.06
N PRO A 60 -11.13 40.25 8.15
CA PRO A 60 -10.05 41.23 8.30
C PRO A 60 -9.66 41.93 6.99
N TYR A 61 -10.03 41.39 5.82
CA TYR A 61 -9.73 41.93 4.49
C TYR A 61 -10.75 41.45 3.44
N ASN A 62 -10.71 42.01 2.23
CA ASN A 62 -11.58 41.59 1.14
C ASN A 62 -11.10 40.26 0.55
N PHE A 63 -12.00 39.30 0.36
CA PHE A 63 -11.63 38.03 -0.29
C PHE A 63 -12.78 37.44 -1.12
N ALA A 64 -12.42 36.71 -2.18
CA ALA A 64 -13.41 36.11 -3.06
C ALA A 64 -13.94 34.78 -2.49
N ILE A 65 -15.24 34.54 -2.64
CA ILE A 65 -15.87 33.27 -2.26
C ILE A 65 -15.67 32.29 -3.42
N LEU A 66 -14.95 31.21 -3.14
CA LEU A 66 -14.69 30.15 -4.10
C LEU A 66 -15.97 29.35 -4.37
N LYS A 67 -16.20 29.02 -5.63
CA LYS A 67 -17.29 28.10 -6.01
C LYS A 67 -16.94 26.67 -5.65
N THR A 68 -17.97 25.88 -5.34
CA THR A 68 -17.83 24.45 -5.14
C THR A 68 -17.62 23.73 -6.47
N GLN A 69 -17.13 22.49 -6.43
CA GLN A 69 -16.98 21.68 -7.64
C GLN A 69 -18.32 21.38 -8.32
N GLU A 70 -19.40 21.25 -7.52
CA GLU A 70 -20.77 21.05 -8.02
C GLU A 70 -21.23 22.28 -8.80
N GLU A 71 -21.10 23.49 -8.23
CA GLU A 71 -21.42 24.75 -8.90
C GLU A 71 -20.61 24.94 -10.19
N LEU A 72 -19.31 24.63 -10.17
CA LEU A 72 -18.48 24.70 -11.37
C LEU A 72 -18.92 23.70 -12.46
N ASN A 73 -19.37 22.51 -12.06
CA ASN A 73 -19.86 21.51 -13.01
C ASN A 73 -21.22 21.93 -13.61
N GLU A 74 -22.09 22.55 -12.81
CA GLU A 74 -23.33 23.14 -13.30
C GLU A 74 -23.07 24.30 -14.25
N ASP A 75 -22.15 25.21 -13.91
CA ASP A 75 -21.73 26.31 -14.80
C ASP A 75 -21.21 25.79 -16.14
N LYS A 76 -20.35 24.76 -16.11
CA LYS A 76 -19.87 24.08 -17.34
C LYS A 76 -21.04 23.56 -18.17
N LYS A 77 -21.99 22.87 -17.53
CA LYS A 77 -23.16 22.30 -18.22
C LYS A 77 -24.05 23.40 -18.81
N ASN A 78 -24.24 24.50 -18.09
CA ASN A 78 -25.06 25.62 -18.54
C ASN A 78 -24.40 26.37 -19.70
N ILE A 79 -23.09 26.63 -19.63
CA ILE A 79 -22.34 27.30 -20.71
C ILE A 79 -22.35 26.46 -21.97
N LEU A 80 -22.12 25.15 -21.88
CA LEU A 80 -22.16 24.26 -23.05
C LEU A 80 -23.53 24.25 -23.75
N LYS A 81 -24.64 24.47 -23.02
CA LYS A 81 -25.98 24.60 -23.62
C LYS A 81 -26.18 25.91 -24.38
N THR A 82 -25.40 26.94 -24.08
CA THR A 82 -25.49 28.26 -24.74
C THR A 82 -24.63 28.37 -26.00
N ILE A 83 -23.70 27.43 -26.20
CA ILE A 83 -22.83 27.44 -27.39
C ILE A 83 -23.63 27.01 -28.63
N GLN A 84 -23.52 27.83 -29.66
CA GLN A 84 -24.12 27.59 -30.97
C GLN A 84 -23.07 27.00 -31.93
N PRO A 85 -23.46 26.06 -32.80
CA PRO A 85 -22.54 25.48 -33.77
C PRO A 85 -22.09 26.50 -34.83
N ILE A 86 -20.88 26.32 -35.33
CA ILE A 86 -20.36 27.07 -36.47
C ILE A 86 -20.53 26.26 -37.76
N TYR A 87 -21.00 26.90 -38.81
CA TYR A 87 -21.02 26.38 -40.18
C TYR A 87 -20.21 27.29 -41.09
N ASP A 88 -19.41 26.69 -41.99
CA ASP A 88 -18.72 27.41 -43.06
C ASP A 88 -19.49 27.30 -44.36
N VAL A 89 -19.53 28.39 -45.12
CA VAL A 89 -20.03 28.38 -46.50
C VAL A 89 -18.95 27.84 -47.43
N ASN A 90 -19.22 26.72 -48.09
CA ASN A 90 -18.42 26.24 -49.20
C ASN A 90 -18.98 26.81 -50.52
N SER A 91 -18.52 28.00 -50.90
CA SER A 91 -18.92 28.66 -52.14
C SER A 91 -18.47 27.94 -53.41
N THR A 92 -17.45 27.08 -53.30
CA THR A 92 -16.93 26.30 -54.43
C THR A 92 -17.91 25.21 -54.82
N ILE A 93 -18.48 24.48 -53.85
CA ILE A 93 -19.48 23.43 -54.10
C ILE A 93 -20.69 23.99 -54.83
N SER A 94 -21.22 25.14 -54.41
CA SER A 94 -22.39 25.73 -55.06
C SER A 94 -22.16 26.04 -56.55
N ARG A 95 -20.96 26.52 -56.91
CA ARG A 95 -20.59 26.78 -58.31
C ARG A 95 -20.32 25.49 -59.07
N GLU A 96 -19.51 24.59 -58.52
CA GLU A 96 -19.17 23.31 -59.13
C GLU A 96 -20.42 22.47 -59.45
N GLN A 97 -21.39 22.41 -58.54
CA GLN A 97 -22.61 21.62 -58.76
C GLN A 97 -23.55 22.23 -59.80
N ILE A 98 -23.60 23.56 -59.90
CA ILE A 98 -24.35 24.24 -60.98
C ILE A 98 -23.65 24.02 -62.32
N ASP A 99 -22.33 24.20 -62.40
CA ASP A 99 -21.56 24.00 -63.64
C ASP A 99 -21.58 22.54 -64.10
N GLN A 100 -21.52 21.60 -63.16
CA GLN A 100 -21.61 20.16 -63.43
C GLN A 100 -23.02 19.76 -63.86
N PHE A 101 -24.06 20.34 -63.26
CA PHE A 101 -25.43 20.19 -63.75
C PHE A 101 -25.57 20.69 -65.19
N GLU A 102 -25.03 21.87 -65.52
CA GLU A 102 -25.11 22.41 -66.89
C GLU A 102 -24.43 21.51 -67.93
N THR A 103 -23.28 20.95 -67.57
CA THR A 103 -22.48 20.06 -68.42
C THR A 103 -23.19 18.72 -68.62
N ASP A 104 -23.57 18.06 -67.52
CA ASP A 104 -24.19 16.74 -67.53
C ASP A 104 -25.61 16.78 -68.10
N LEU A 105 -26.32 17.91 -68.01
CA LEU A 105 -27.66 18.07 -68.57
C LEU A 105 -27.65 17.81 -70.09
N ALA A 106 -26.62 18.30 -70.80
CA ALA A 106 -26.51 18.09 -72.24
C ALA A 106 -26.29 16.61 -72.60
N GLU A 107 -25.44 15.91 -71.85
CA GLU A 107 -25.16 14.49 -72.03
C GLU A 107 -26.39 13.63 -71.69
N LYS A 108 -26.97 13.81 -70.50
CA LYS A 108 -28.13 13.07 -70.02
C LYS A 108 -29.39 13.31 -70.86
N TRP A 109 -29.51 14.49 -71.49
CA TRP A 109 -30.59 14.80 -72.43
C TRP A 109 -30.50 13.93 -73.71
N GLN A 110 -29.28 13.77 -74.25
CA GLN A 110 -29.05 12.93 -75.44
C GLN A 110 -29.24 11.44 -75.14
N THR A 111 -28.70 10.95 -74.02
CA THR A 111 -28.81 9.53 -73.64
C THR A 111 -30.26 9.08 -73.40
N ASN A 112 -31.10 9.96 -72.85
CA ASN A 112 -32.51 9.66 -72.56
C ASN A 112 -33.47 9.95 -73.75
N LYS A 113 -32.94 10.30 -74.93
CA LYS A 113 -33.73 10.57 -76.16
C LYS A 113 -34.87 11.57 -75.96
N LEU A 114 -34.63 12.63 -75.19
CA LEU A 114 -35.59 13.71 -74.96
C LEU A 114 -35.52 14.68 -76.17
N ASP A 115 -36.68 15.07 -76.72
CA ASP A 115 -36.88 15.75 -78.01
C ASP A 115 -35.75 16.69 -78.51
N THR A 116 -35.49 16.61 -79.82
CA THR A 116 -34.35 17.18 -80.58
C THR A 116 -34.44 18.67 -80.93
N THR A 117 -35.29 19.47 -80.26
CA THR A 117 -35.38 20.91 -80.51
C THR A 117 -34.50 21.70 -79.52
N PRO A 118 -33.51 22.50 -79.99
CA PRO A 118 -32.60 23.26 -79.11
C PRO A 118 -33.30 24.22 -78.12
N GLN A 119 -34.52 24.66 -78.44
CA GLN A 119 -35.32 25.55 -77.58
C GLN A 119 -35.75 24.86 -76.27
N LYS A 120 -36.01 23.54 -76.27
CA LYS A 120 -36.54 22.82 -75.10
C LYS A 120 -35.49 22.59 -74.02
N ILE A 121 -34.22 22.35 -74.37
CA ILE A 121 -33.17 22.12 -73.37
C ILE A 121 -32.78 23.41 -72.63
N GLN A 122 -32.89 24.57 -73.28
CA GLN A 122 -32.61 25.87 -72.64
C GLN A 122 -33.59 26.20 -71.52
N ASP A 123 -34.87 25.89 -71.69
CA ASP A 123 -35.88 26.07 -70.63
C ASP A 123 -35.59 25.19 -69.40
N TYR A 124 -35.14 23.94 -69.62
CA TYR A 124 -34.77 23.02 -68.53
C TYR A 124 -33.50 23.46 -67.81
N ARG A 125 -32.51 23.97 -68.56
CA ARG A 125 -31.31 24.56 -67.99
C ARG A 125 -31.64 25.78 -67.14
N ALA A 126 -32.44 26.71 -67.68
CA ALA A 126 -32.82 27.93 -66.97
C ALA A 126 -33.60 27.63 -65.67
N VAL A 127 -34.55 26.70 -65.72
CA VAL A 127 -35.33 26.29 -64.54
C VAL A 127 -34.47 25.53 -63.53
N GLY A 128 -33.63 24.59 -63.99
CA GLY A 128 -32.74 23.84 -63.11
C GLY A 128 -31.72 24.73 -62.39
N ASN A 129 -31.09 25.65 -63.13
CA ASN A 129 -30.16 26.64 -62.56
C ASN A 129 -30.86 27.56 -61.56
N ALA A 130 -32.07 28.03 -61.87
CA ALA A 130 -32.82 28.89 -60.95
C ALA A 130 -33.14 28.16 -59.64
N ILE A 131 -33.51 26.87 -59.71
CA ILE A 131 -33.76 26.04 -58.52
C ILE A 131 -32.47 25.84 -57.72
N LEU A 132 -31.38 25.40 -58.35
CA LEU A 132 -30.11 25.17 -57.66
C LEU A 132 -29.54 26.46 -57.04
N THR A 133 -29.59 27.57 -57.78
CA THR A 133 -29.15 28.89 -57.28
C THR A 133 -29.95 29.30 -56.05
N HIS A 134 -31.29 29.16 -56.09
CA HIS A 134 -32.14 29.49 -54.95
C HIS A 134 -31.84 28.62 -53.70
N LEU A 135 -31.65 27.32 -53.91
CA LEU A 135 -31.34 26.39 -52.83
C LEU A 135 -29.98 26.71 -52.19
N TYR A 136 -28.97 26.99 -53.01
CA TYR A 136 -27.62 27.30 -52.53
C TYR A 136 -27.51 28.67 -51.86
N ASP A 137 -28.24 29.69 -52.33
CA ASP A 137 -28.28 31.02 -51.72
C ASP A 137 -28.91 30.99 -50.31
N ARG A 138 -29.97 30.20 -50.13
CA ARG A 138 -30.60 29.92 -48.82
C ARG A 138 -29.74 29.03 -47.94
N GLY A 139 -28.94 28.16 -48.54
CA GLY A 139 -28.04 27.22 -47.88
C GLY A 139 -28.68 25.86 -47.63
N ILE A 140 -27.94 24.80 -47.93
CA ILE A 140 -28.27 23.40 -47.70
C ILE A 140 -27.35 22.84 -46.62
N LEU A 141 -27.94 22.38 -45.50
CA LEU A 141 -27.22 21.87 -44.34
C LEU A 141 -27.73 20.50 -43.86
N SER A 142 -26.91 19.83 -43.06
CA SER A 142 -27.33 18.66 -42.28
C SER A 142 -27.56 19.05 -40.82
N LEU A 143 -28.69 18.64 -40.26
CA LEU A 143 -29.05 18.93 -38.88
C LEU A 143 -28.19 18.10 -37.93
N ASN A 144 -27.44 18.79 -37.05
CA ASN A 144 -26.65 18.13 -36.03
C ASN A 144 -27.52 17.76 -34.82
N ASN A 145 -27.55 16.47 -34.47
CA ASN A 145 -28.35 15.93 -33.36
C ASN A 145 -27.98 16.54 -32.00
N ARG A 146 -26.74 17.03 -31.84
CA ARG A 146 -26.22 17.59 -30.58
C ARG A 146 -26.91 18.89 -30.17
N PHE A 147 -27.33 19.70 -31.15
CA PHE A 147 -27.87 21.04 -30.94
C PHE A 147 -29.41 21.10 -31.08
N GLN A 148 -30.04 19.96 -31.37
CA GLN A 148 -31.50 19.85 -31.41
C GLN A 148 -32.07 19.84 -30.00
N ASN A 149 -33.13 20.61 -29.77
CA ASN A 149 -33.77 20.72 -28.48
C ASN A 149 -34.74 19.54 -28.28
N ARG A 150 -34.23 18.37 -27.89
CA ARG A 150 -35.04 17.17 -27.63
C ARG A 150 -35.66 17.20 -26.22
N ASN A 151 -36.58 18.12 -26.00
CA ASN A 151 -37.44 18.09 -24.81
C ASN A 151 -38.78 17.44 -25.17
N ASP A 152 -38.86 16.10 -25.27
CA ASP A 152 -40.06 15.25 -25.54
C ASP A 152 -41.04 15.66 -26.68
N ASP A 153 -40.81 16.81 -27.33
CA ASP A 153 -41.63 17.40 -28.36
C ASP A 153 -41.07 16.98 -29.72
N LYS A 154 -41.90 16.26 -30.48
CA LYS A 154 -41.57 15.80 -31.84
C LYS A 154 -41.92 16.83 -32.91
N SER A 155 -42.29 18.06 -32.51
CA SER A 155 -42.62 19.14 -33.44
C SER A 155 -41.44 19.47 -34.38
N PRO A 156 -41.72 19.91 -35.63
CA PRO A 156 -40.68 20.36 -36.57
C PRO A 156 -39.82 21.51 -36.00
N ALA A 157 -40.40 22.34 -35.13
CA ALA A 157 -39.73 23.44 -34.46
C ALA A 157 -38.67 22.96 -33.43
N ALA A 158 -38.89 21.83 -32.77
CA ALA A 158 -37.94 21.27 -31.79
C ALA A 158 -36.63 20.78 -32.43
N LYS A 159 -36.61 20.57 -33.75
CA LYS A 159 -35.41 20.19 -34.51
C LYS A 159 -34.58 21.40 -34.94
N GLN A 160 -35.08 22.61 -34.76
CA GLN A 160 -34.44 23.83 -35.24
C GLN A 160 -33.56 24.47 -34.16
N TYR A 161 -32.42 25.03 -34.57
CA TYR A 161 -31.49 25.73 -33.68
C TYR A 161 -30.80 26.90 -34.39
N ASN A 162 -30.29 27.83 -33.58
CA ASN A 162 -29.47 28.94 -34.06
C ASN A 162 -28.03 28.47 -34.28
N PHE A 163 -27.40 28.98 -35.33
CA PHE A 163 -26.01 28.69 -35.66
C PHE A 163 -25.33 29.93 -36.22
N THR A 164 -24.00 29.95 -36.09
CA THR A 164 -23.17 31.00 -36.68
C THR A 164 -22.67 30.54 -38.03
N LEU A 165 -23.00 31.27 -39.09
CA LEU A 165 -22.51 31.03 -40.44
C LEU A 165 -21.30 31.93 -40.72
N ILE A 166 -20.19 31.34 -41.15
CA ILE A 166 -18.99 32.05 -41.57
C ILE A 166 -18.88 32.03 -43.09
N GLN A 167 -18.84 33.22 -43.67
CA GLN A 167 -18.59 33.44 -45.09
C GLN A 167 -17.55 34.54 -45.23
N ASP A 168 -16.44 34.28 -45.93
CA ASP A 168 -15.37 35.26 -46.17
C ASP A 168 -14.87 35.96 -44.90
N LYS A 169 -14.76 35.20 -43.80
CA LYS A 169 -14.38 35.65 -42.44
C LYS A 169 -15.39 36.57 -41.74
N VAL A 170 -16.59 36.73 -42.28
CA VAL A 170 -17.69 37.44 -41.63
C VAL A 170 -18.63 36.42 -40.98
N ALA A 171 -18.90 36.62 -39.69
CA ALA A 171 -19.83 35.78 -38.93
C ALA A 171 -21.25 36.39 -38.98
N THR A 172 -22.23 35.57 -39.33
CA THR A 172 -23.66 35.95 -39.35
C THR A 172 -24.48 34.95 -38.55
N GLN A 173 -25.51 35.43 -37.85
CA GLN A 173 -26.42 34.56 -37.09
C GLN A 173 -27.57 34.11 -38.00
N LYS A 174 -27.79 32.79 -38.06
CA LYS A 174 -28.90 32.18 -38.82
C LYS A 174 -29.62 31.13 -37.98
N ASN A 175 -30.85 30.81 -38.37
CA ASN A 175 -31.58 29.68 -37.84
C ASN A 175 -31.71 28.58 -38.90
N THR A 176 -31.63 27.32 -38.49
CA THR A 176 -31.84 26.17 -39.40
C THR A 176 -33.21 26.18 -40.10
N ALA A 177 -34.20 26.90 -39.58
CA ALA A 177 -35.50 27.13 -40.22
C ALA A 177 -35.41 27.92 -41.53
N ASP A 178 -34.40 28.76 -41.68
CA ASP A 178 -34.19 29.62 -42.85
C ASP A 178 -33.38 28.94 -43.96
N CYS A 179 -32.89 27.72 -43.70
CA CYS A 179 -32.07 26.92 -44.59
C CYS A 179 -32.80 25.63 -45.00
N TYR A 180 -32.33 25.01 -46.08
CA TYR A 180 -32.84 23.72 -46.52
C TYR A 180 -31.99 22.56 -45.96
N THR A 181 -32.65 21.44 -45.67
CA THR A 181 -32.03 20.12 -45.65
C THR A 181 -32.09 19.50 -47.05
N ILE A 182 -31.33 18.42 -47.30
CA ILE A 182 -31.40 17.67 -48.58
C ILE A 182 -32.86 17.27 -48.90
N GLU A 183 -33.61 16.83 -47.89
CA GLU A 183 -35.00 16.40 -48.03
C GLU A 183 -35.92 17.57 -48.39
N SER A 184 -35.86 18.68 -47.64
CA SER A 184 -36.66 19.89 -47.94
C SER A 184 -36.24 20.58 -49.25
N SER A 185 -34.97 20.45 -49.66
CA SER A 185 -34.48 20.94 -50.95
C SER A 185 -35.15 20.19 -52.11
N TYR A 186 -35.31 18.87 -51.96
CA TYR A 186 -36.00 18.02 -52.92
C TYR A 186 -37.50 18.34 -52.98
N GLU A 187 -38.14 18.54 -51.83
CA GLU A 187 -39.55 18.97 -51.76
C GLU A 187 -39.76 20.34 -52.43
N TYR A 188 -38.88 21.30 -52.17
CA TYR A 188 -38.92 22.61 -52.84
C TYR A 188 -38.78 22.46 -54.36
N ALA A 189 -37.76 21.74 -54.83
CA ALA A 189 -37.56 21.49 -56.25
C ALA A 189 -38.79 20.82 -56.89
N ASN A 190 -39.39 19.83 -56.22
CA ASN A 190 -40.61 19.16 -56.69
C ASN A 190 -41.80 20.12 -56.78
N SER A 191 -41.97 21.02 -55.80
CA SER A 191 -43.06 22.00 -55.78
C SER A 191 -42.94 23.01 -56.92
N VAL A 192 -41.73 23.54 -57.18
CA VAL A 192 -41.45 24.48 -58.26
C VAL A 192 -41.66 23.83 -59.62
N LEU A 193 -41.19 22.60 -59.80
CA LEU A 193 -41.35 21.85 -61.06
C LEU A 193 -42.80 21.46 -61.32
N SER A 194 -43.55 21.07 -60.28
CA SER A 194 -44.98 20.72 -60.39
C SER A 194 -45.81 21.90 -60.91
N ASN A 195 -45.46 23.12 -60.50
CA ASN A 195 -46.16 24.35 -60.90
C ASN A 195 -45.63 24.97 -62.20
N SER A 196 -44.55 24.45 -62.80
CA SER A 196 -44.00 24.98 -64.05
C SER A 196 -44.80 24.50 -65.27
N SER A 197 -45.26 25.42 -66.11
CA SER A 197 -45.87 25.14 -67.41
C SER A 197 -44.85 24.95 -68.54
N LYS A 198 -43.58 25.32 -68.29
CA LYS A 198 -42.47 25.27 -69.27
C LYS A 198 -41.78 23.91 -69.35
N ILE A 199 -42.01 23.03 -68.37
CA ILE A 199 -41.31 21.75 -68.23
C ILE A 199 -42.31 20.60 -68.43
N LEU A 200 -42.09 19.77 -69.46
CA LEU A 200 -42.94 18.62 -69.78
C LEU A 200 -42.56 17.38 -68.95
N TYR A 201 -41.27 17.04 -68.92
CA TYR A 201 -40.67 15.91 -68.21
C TYR A 201 -40.23 16.28 -66.79
N LYS A 202 -41.19 16.68 -65.95
CA LYS A 202 -40.95 17.18 -64.57
C LYS A 202 -40.23 16.17 -63.68
N LYS A 203 -40.68 14.91 -63.69
CA LYS A 203 -40.12 13.83 -62.88
C LYS A 203 -38.65 13.53 -63.25
N TRP A 204 -38.32 13.56 -64.53
CA TRP A 204 -36.95 13.35 -65.00
C TRP A 204 -36.01 14.48 -64.57
N LEU A 205 -36.44 15.74 -64.69
CA LEU A 205 -35.64 16.88 -64.26
C LEU A 205 -35.43 16.87 -62.74
N LEU A 206 -36.45 16.49 -61.97
CA LEU A 206 -36.35 16.35 -60.51
C LEU A 206 -35.32 15.29 -60.09
N GLU A 207 -35.37 14.09 -60.69
CA GLU A 207 -34.38 13.02 -60.43
C GLU A 207 -32.97 13.41 -60.91
N THR A 208 -32.87 14.22 -61.96
CA THR A 208 -31.59 14.75 -62.43
C THR A 208 -31.01 15.75 -61.42
N LEU A 209 -31.81 16.74 -61.00
CA LEU A 209 -31.43 17.77 -60.02
C LEU A 209 -31.00 17.17 -58.68
N LYS A 210 -31.63 16.07 -58.24
CA LYS A 210 -31.29 15.37 -57.01
C LYS A 210 -29.80 15.04 -56.88
N ASN A 211 -29.12 14.74 -57.99
CA ASN A 211 -27.69 14.40 -57.98
C ASN A 211 -26.77 15.61 -57.72
N TYR A 212 -27.30 16.83 -57.85
CA TYR A 212 -26.57 18.09 -57.71
C TYR A 212 -27.05 18.90 -56.48
N ILE A 213 -27.91 18.31 -55.64
CA ILE A 213 -28.32 18.90 -54.36
C ILE A 213 -27.40 18.34 -53.28
N THR A 214 -26.36 19.10 -52.94
CA THR A 214 -25.37 18.74 -51.92
C THR A 214 -25.25 19.81 -50.85
N LEU A 215 -24.60 19.50 -49.72
CA LEU A 215 -24.42 20.44 -48.62
C LEU A 215 -23.42 21.54 -49.02
N ASN A 216 -23.83 22.81 -48.93
CA ASN A 216 -22.90 23.94 -49.04
C ASN A 216 -22.63 24.61 -47.70
N TYR A 217 -23.47 24.40 -46.69
CA TYR A 217 -23.20 24.82 -45.31
C TYR A 217 -22.65 23.61 -44.56
N VAL A 218 -21.35 23.64 -44.27
CA VAL A 218 -20.62 22.52 -43.67
C VAL A 218 -20.34 22.84 -42.21
N TYR A 219 -20.75 21.94 -41.30
CA TYR A 219 -20.48 22.09 -39.88
C TYR A 219 -18.97 22.07 -39.61
N ASN A 220 -18.45 23.13 -38.99
CA ASN A 220 -17.05 23.23 -38.60
C ASN A 220 -16.88 22.79 -37.14
N ASP A 221 -16.53 21.51 -36.99
CA ASP A 221 -16.32 20.90 -35.68
C ASP A 221 -15.14 21.54 -34.94
N GLN A 222 -14.03 21.81 -35.63
CA GLN A 222 -12.82 22.36 -35.02
C GLN A 222 -13.04 23.76 -34.44
N GLN A 223 -13.76 24.64 -35.15
CA GLN A 223 -14.05 25.98 -34.65
C GLN A 223 -15.10 25.95 -33.54
N THR A 224 -16.09 25.07 -33.63
CA THR A 224 -17.10 24.88 -32.58
C THR A 224 -16.44 24.36 -31.29
N GLU A 225 -15.54 23.37 -31.37
CA GLU A 225 -14.76 22.89 -30.23
C GLU A 225 -13.87 23.98 -29.62
N ARG A 226 -13.23 24.82 -30.44
CA ARG A 226 -12.44 25.97 -29.94
C ARG A 226 -13.31 26.97 -29.20
N LEU A 227 -14.51 27.27 -29.68
CA LEU A 227 -15.46 28.13 -28.96
C LEU A 227 -15.85 27.52 -27.62
N GLU A 228 -16.12 26.22 -27.57
CA GLU A 228 -16.45 25.52 -26.32
C GLU A 228 -15.30 25.57 -25.32
N GLN A 229 -14.07 25.26 -25.76
CA GLN A 229 -12.89 25.32 -24.90
C GLN A 229 -12.66 26.72 -24.36
N ASN A 230 -12.80 27.75 -25.20
CA ASN A 230 -12.67 29.15 -24.77
C ASN A 230 -13.76 29.54 -23.76
N ALA A 231 -15.00 29.10 -23.97
CA ALA A 231 -16.10 29.37 -23.05
C ALA A 231 -15.90 28.66 -21.69
N LEU A 232 -15.42 27.41 -21.71
CA LEU A 232 -15.09 26.64 -20.51
C LEU A 232 -13.88 27.23 -19.75
N ALA A 233 -12.90 27.78 -20.46
CA ALA A 233 -11.72 28.40 -19.85
C ALA A 233 -12.06 29.73 -19.13
N ASN A 234 -13.10 30.44 -19.57
CA ASN A 234 -13.53 31.72 -19.01
C ASN A 234 -14.53 31.60 -17.84
N ILE A 235 -14.79 30.39 -17.34
CA ILE A 235 -15.68 30.18 -16.18
C ILE A 235 -15.06 30.79 -14.94
N SER A 236 -15.74 31.76 -14.32
CA SER A 236 -15.31 32.33 -13.05
C SER A 236 -15.30 31.27 -11.95
N SER A 237 -14.15 31.12 -11.29
CA SER A 237 -13.96 30.25 -10.12
C SER A 237 -14.59 30.81 -8.83
N THR A 238 -15.14 32.03 -8.88
CA THR A 238 -15.66 32.74 -7.71
C THR A 238 -17.09 33.25 -7.93
N ARG A 239 -17.89 33.30 -6.86
CA ARG A 239 -19.32 33.72 -6.91
C ARG A 239 -19.60 35.09 -6.29
N GLY A 240 -18.61 35.71 -5.67
CA GLY A 240 -18.75 37.00 -4.98
C GLY A 240 -17.52 37.34 -4.13
N VAL A 241 -17.59 38.46 -3.41
CA VAL A 241 -16.51 38.96 -2.56
C VAL A 241 -17.07 39.27 -1.17
N VAL A 242 -16.43 38.73 -0.13
CA VAL A 242 -16.64 39.13 1.26
C VAL A 242 -15.83 40.39 1.51
N GLN A 243 -16.48 41.43 2.06
CA GLN A 243 -15.83 42.71 2.32
C GLN A 243 -15.15 42.72 3.69
N LYS A 244 -14.11 43.55 3.84
CA LYS A 244 -13.45 43.83 5.11
C LYS A 244 -14.47 44.43 6.08
N GLY A 245 -14.56 43.88 7.29
CA GLY A 245 -15.54 44.27 8.29
C GLY A 245 -16.87 43.52 8.20
N GLU A 246 -17.08 42.65 7.20
CA GLU A 246 -18.28 41.80 7.12
C GLU A 246 -18.25 40.70 8.18
N LEU A 247 -19.39 40.47 8.85
CA LEU A 247 -19.56 39.34 9.76
C LEU A 247 -19.65 38.04 8.96
N ILE A 248 -18.67 37.15 9.13
CA ILE A 248 -18.60 35.86 8.45
C ILE A 248 -19.40 34.81 9.22
N ALA A 249 -19.10 34.67 10.52
CA ALA A 249 -19.73 33.70 11.40
C ALA A 249 -20.06 34.36 12.73
N GLU A 250 -21.28 34.15 13.21
CA GLU A 250 -21.79 34.70 14.45
C GLU A 250 -21.80 33.61 15.52
N LYS A 251 -21.41 33.99 16.74
CA LYS A 251 -21.40 33.12 17.92
C LYS A 251 -22.78 32.50 18.13
N ASP A 252 -22.78 31.21 18.46
CA ASP A 252 -23.97 30.42 18.77
C ASP A 252 -24.96 30.26 17.59
N LYS A 253 -24.57 30.64 16.36
CA LYS A 253 -25.38 30.39 15.15
C LYS A 253 -24.89 29.17 14.38
N ILE A 254 -25.83 28.51 13.72
CA ILE A 254 -25.55 27.36 12.87
C ILE A 254 -24.79 27.81 11.61
N ILE A 255 -23.72 27.10 11.30
CA ILE A 255 -22.91 27.28 10.09
C ILE A 255 -23.72 26.81 8.89
N SER A 256 -24.34 27.77 8.21
CA SER A 256 -25.06 27.57 6.94
C SER A 256 -24.11 27.15 5.80
N ASN A 257 -24.66 26.71 4.67
CA ASN A 257 -23.86 26.44 3.46
C ASN A 257 -23.05 27.66 3.01
N GLU A 258 -23.65 28.84 3.07
CA GLU A 258 -23.00 30.08 2.66
C GLU A 258 -21.85 30.44 3.61
N THR A 259 -22.11 30.41 4.91
CA THR A 259 -21.11 30.66 5.95
C THR A 259 -19.95 29.68 5.85
N TYR A 260 -20.23 28.39 5.65
CA TYR A 260 -19.21 27.37 5.45
C TYR A 260 -18.32 27.69 4.26
N GLN A 261 -18.88 28.08 3.11
CA GLN A 261 -18.07 28.43 1.93
C GLN A 261 -17.26 29.72 2.14
N LYS A 262 -17.77 30.71 2.87
CA LYS A 262 -17.01 31.90 3.26
C LYS A 262 -15.84 31.54 4.16
N LEU A 263 -16.07 30.71 5.19
CA LEU A 263 -15.05 30.22 6.11
C LEU A 263 -13.98 29.38 5.39
N GLU A 264 -14.40 28.49 4.48
CA GLU A 264 -13.50 27.66 3.68
C GLU A 264 -12.64 28.49 2.72
N SER A 265 -13.24 29.48 2.06
CA SER A 265 -12.53 30.42 1.19
C SER A 265 -11.53 31.25 1.98
N LEU A 266 -11.92 31.75 3.17
CA LEU A 266 -11.02 32.48 4.07
C LEU A 266 -9.87 31.59 4.56
N ARG A 267 -10.17 30.36 4.99
CA ARG A 267 -9.16 29.38 5.41
C ARG A 267 -8.14 29.14 4.31
N LYS A 268 -8.60 28.89 3.08
CA LYS A 268 -7.71 28.60 1.95
C LYS A 268 -6.79 29.78 1.64
N ILE A 269 -7.30 31.01 1.66
CA ILE A 269 -6.49 32.21 1.43
C ILE A 269 -5.50 32.44 2.57
N TYR A 270 -5.93 32.23 3.81
CA TYR A 270 -5.08 32.33 4.99
C TYR A 270 -3.89 31.35 4.91
N GLU A 271 -4.16 30.12 4.49
CA GLU A 271 -3.15 29.05 4.35
C GLU A 271 -2.27 29.21 3.09
N ASP A 272 -2.83 29.64 1.96
CA ASP A 272 -2.10 29.79 0.69
C ASP A 272 -1.23 31.06 0.65
N GLU A 273 -1.74 32.19 1.16
CA GLU A 273 -1.03 33.47 1.05
C GLU A 273 -0.04 33.70 2.20
N GLY A 274 -0.12 32.94 3.30
CA GLY A 274 0.75 33.09 4.46
C GLY A 274 0.82 34.53 5.01
N LYS A 275 -0.14 35.39 4.61
CA LYS A 275 -0.03 36.85 4.69
C LYS A 275 -0.34 37.43 6.06
N ILE A 276 -0.58 36.61 7.09
CA ILE A 276 -0.98 37.11 8.41
C ILE A 276 -0.20 36.46 9.56
N SER A 277 0.70 37.28 10.12
CA SER A 277 1.00 37.50 11.54
C SER A 277 1.31 36.30 12.46
N GLY A 278 2.23 35.43 12.06
CA GLY A 278 2.90 34.52 13.00
C GLY A 278 4.41 34.69 12.90
N ASN A 279 5.09 35.03 14.00
CA ASN A 279 6.56 34.94 14.02
C ASN A 279 6.94 33.46 13.83
N GLN A 280 7.63 33.15 12.73
CA GLN A 280 8.03 31.78 12.39
C GLN A 280 8.82 31.12 13.52
N ILE A 281 9.58 31.89 14.31
CA ILE A 281 10.31 31.41 15.48
C ILE A 281 9.35 30.83 16.53
N TYR A 282 8.24 31.51 16.84
CA TYR A 282 7.25 31.00 17.79
C TYR A 282 6.49 29.79 17.25
N VAL A 283 6.22 29.74 15.94
CA VAL A 283 5.63 28.55 15.30
C VAL A 283 6.57 27.34 15.41
N THR A 284 7.85 27.52 15.07
CA THR A 284 8.86 26.47 15.20
C THR A 284 9.08 26.06 16.66
N LEU A 285 9.07 27.00 17.61
CA LEU A 285 9.15 26.70 19.04
C LEU A 285 7.93 25.88 19.50
N GLY A 286 6.73 26.25 19.08
CA GLY A 286 5.50 25.50 19.38
C GLY A 286 5.56 24.07 18.82
N GLN A 287 6.00 23.92 17.58
CA GLN A 287 6.23 22.61 16.96
C GLN A 287 7.24 21.79 17.77
N PHE A 288 8.39 22.38 18.13
CA PHE A 288 9.41 21.74 18.94
C PHE A 288 8.85 21.24 20.28
N LEU A 289 8.07 22.06 20.99
CA LEU A 289 7.46 21.69 22.27
C LEU A 289 6.47 20.53 22.13
N ILE A 290 5.59 20.57 21.13
CA ILE A 290 4.58 19.53 20.91
C ILE A 290 5.22 18.20 20.50
N ILE A 291 6.21 18.23 19.60
CA ILE A 291 6.93 17.02 19.17
C ILE A 291 7.75 16.45 20.33
N SER A 292 8.40 17.31 21.13
CA SER A 292 9.12 16.90 22.33
C SER A 292 8.21 16.21 23.33
N LEU A 293 7.01 16.77 23.57
CA LEU A 293 6.00 16.17 24.45
C LEU A 293 5.55 14.80 23.92
N ALA A 294 5.21 14.72 22.63
CA ALA A 294 4.78 13.47 21.99
C ALA A 294 5.84 12.36 22.09
N LEU A 295 7.10 12.67 21.77
CA LEU A 295 8.19 11.71 21.88
C LEU A 295 8.53 11.38 23.34
N CYS A 296 8.41 12.33 24.26
CA CYS A 296 8.58 12.06 25.69
C CYS A 296 7.55 11.02 26.18
N ILE A 297 6.27 11.19 25.82
CA ILE A 297 5.22 10.23 26.15
C ILE A 297 5.54 8.85 25.56
N LEU A 298 6.00 8.79 24.30
CA LEU A 298 6.45 7.54 23.68
C LEU A 298 7.59 6.89 24.46
N MET A 299 8.60 7.66 24.85
CA MET A 299 9.75 7.15 25.60
C MET A 299 9.35 6.65 26.99
N VAL A 300 8.43 7.33 27.67
CA VAL A 300 7.86 6.88 28.97
C VAL A 300 7.10 5.57 28.78
N PHE A 301 6.25 5.48 27.74
CA PHE A 301 5.55 4.23 27.41
C PHE A 301 6.54 3.07 27.18
N LEU A 302 7.58 3.30 26.38
CA LEU A 302 8.60 2.29 26.11
C LEU A 302 9.36 1.90 27.39
N TYR A 303 9.72 2.87 28.22
CA TYR A 303 10.42 2.61 29.49
C TYR A 303 9.57 1.78 30.47
N LEU A 304 8.28 2.09 30.61
CA LEU A 304 7.40 1.42 31.57
C LEU A 304 6.94 0.05 31.08
N PHE A 305 6.55 -0.07 29.81
CA PHE A 305 5.85 -1.25 29.30
C PHE A 305 6.66 -2.11 28.32
N ARG A 306 7.78 -1.59 27.78
CA ARG A 306 8.60 -2.22 26.71
C ARG A 306 10.10 -1.96 26.89
N LYS A 307 10.61 -2.28 28.08
CA LYS A 307 12.02 -2.11 28.45
C LYS A 307 12.97 -2.75 27.44
N ASP A 308 12.58 -3.90 26.91
CA ASP A 308 13.30 -4.63 25.87
C ASP A 308 13.51 -3.83 24.58
N ILE A 309 12.57 -2.97 24.20
CA ILE A 309 12.73 -1.99 23.10
C ILE A 309 13.51 -0.77 23.57
N TYR A 310 13.15 -0.22 24.75
CA TYR A 310 13.76 1.01 25.28
C TYR A 310 15.28 0.92 25.44
N TYR A 311 15.80 -0.23 25.88
CA TYR A 311 17.24 -0.46 26.10
C TYR A 311 17.99 -0.89 24.84
N ASN A 312 17.33 -1.02 23.69
CA ASN A 312 17.97 -1.40 22.45
C ASN A 312 17.90 -0.24 21.45
N ASN A 313 19.05 0.43 21.25
CA ASN A 313 19.15 1.61 20.39
C ASN A 313 18.81 1.30 18.92
N ARG A 314 19.09 0.07 18.46
CA ARG A 314 18.75 -0.40 17.11
C ARG A 314 17.25 -0.45 16.90
N LEU A 315 16.52 -1.06 17.84
CA LEU A 315 15.06 -1.13 17.82
C LEU A 315 14.41 0.26 17.93
N LEU A 316 14.95 1.12 18.79
CA LEU A 316 14.48 2.49 18.93
C LEU A 316 14.67 3.29 17.65
N SER A 317 15.81 3.10 16.97
CA SER A 317 16.10 3.78 15.69
C SER A 317 15.09 3.44 14.61
N ILE A 318 14.62 2.19 14.53
CA ILE A 318 13.57 1.78 13.58
C ILE A 318 12.29 2.58 13.84
N ILE A 319 11.86 2.65 15.10
CA ILE A 319 10.65 3.40 15.49
C ILE A 319 10.78 4.87 15.07
N MET A 320 11.92 5.50 15.35
CA MET A 320 12.14 6.90 14.99
C MET A 320 12.17 7.11 13.47
N ILE A 321 12.84 6.23 12.70
CA ILE A 321 12.90 6.32 11.24
C ILE A 321 11.51 6.17 10.61
N VAL A 322 10.67 5.26 11.12
CA VAL A 322 9.30 5.09 10.63
C VAL A 322 8.46 6.35 10.89
N ILE A 323 8.58 6.95 12.08
CA ILE A 323 7.87 8.20 12.42
C ILE A 323 8.36 9.36 11.54
N ILE A 324 9.68 9.57 11.45
CA ILE A 324 10.28 10.63 10.62
C ILE A 324 9.88 10.44 9.16
N GLY A 325 9.98 9.21 8.64
CA GLY A 325 9.67 8.90 7.24
C GLY A 325 8.22 9.24 6.89
N MET A 326 7.25 8.83 7.72
CA MET A 326 5.84 9.13 7.45
C MET A 326 5.54 10.63 7.56
N LEU A 327 6.09 11.32 8.55
CA LEU A 327 5.90 12.77 8.69
C LEU A 327 6.60 13.57 7.57
N ALA A 328 7.74 13.08 7.08
CA ALA A 328 8.42 13.65 5.92
C ALA A 328 7.61 13.47 4.64
N VAL A 329 6.99 12.30 4.43
CA VAL A 329 6.06 12.05 3.31
C VAL A 329 4.86 12.99 3.40
N LEU A 330 4.26 13.14 4.58
CA LEU A 330 3.16 14.09 4.80
C LEU A 330 3.58 15.53 4.46
N SER A 331 4.72 15.97 4.98
CA SER A 331 5.19 17.33 4.71
C SER A 331 5.47 17.55 3.22
N TRP A 332 6.12 16.59 2.57
CA TRP A 332 6.38 16.66 1.13
C TRP A 332 5.09 16.74 0.32
N ALA A 333 4.08 15.93 0.67
CA ALA A 333 2.76 15.95 0.08
C ALA A 333 2.05 17.31 0.23
N ILE A 334 2.14 17.95 1.40
CA ILE A 334 1.61 19.30 1.63
C ILE A 334 2.37 20.32 0.77
N LYS A 335 3.70 20.23 0.71
CA LYS A 335 4.56 21.16 -0.04
C LYS A 335 4.27 21.13 -1.55
N ILE A 336 4.04 19.96 -2.12
CA ILE A 336 3.69 19.80 -3.54
C ILE A 336 2.19 19.99 -3.82
N LYS A 337 1.39 20.31 -2.79
CA LYS A 337 -0.06 20.54 -2.84
C LYS A 337 -0.80 19.38 -3.52
N ILE A 338 -0.59 18.14 -3.07
CA ILE A 338 -1.35 17.00 -3.60
C ILE A 338 -2.86 17.22 -3.43
N PRO A 339 -3.71 16.80 -4.38
CA PRO A 339 -5.14 17.10 -4.34
C PRO A 339 -5.87 16.58 -3.09
N ASN A 340 -5.42 15.43 -2.55
CA ASN A 340 -6.02 14.82 -1.37
C ASN A 340 -4.95 14.13 -0.50
N LEU A 341 -4.88 14.46 0.78
CA LEU A 341 -3.89 13.87 1.70
C LEU A 341 -4.17 12.40 2.03
N TYR A 342 -5.36 11.87 1.72
CA TYR A 342 -5.69 10.45 1.89
C TYR A 342 -4.98 9.52 0.92
N TYR A 343 -4.26 10.02 -0.10
CA TYR A 343 -3.33 9.20 -0.91
C TYR A 343 -2.18 8.63 -0.07
N ILE A 344 -1.86 9.24 1.08
CA ILE A 344 -0.73 8.83 1.91
C ILE A 344 -1.06 7.53 2.65
N PRO A 345 -0.19 6.50 2.60
CA PRO A 345 -0.44 5.18 3.19
C PRO A 345 -0.17 5.15 4.70
N PHE A 346 -0.93 5.90 5.49
CA PHE A 346 -0.76 5.95 6.96
C PHE A 346 -0.89 4.58 7.64
N CYS A 347 -1.71 3.67 7.11
CA CYS A 347 -1.82 2.29 7.59
C CYS A 347 -0.53 1.45 7.44
N SER A 348 0.44 1.88 6.63
CA SER A 348 1.73 1.19 6.52
C SER A 348 2.52 1.21 7.84
N VAL A 349 2.43 2.30 8.62
CA VAL A 349 3.13 2.44 9.91
C VAL A 349 2.71 1.36 10.92
N PRO A 350 1.42 1.21 11.29
CA PRO A 350 1.00 0.20 12.24
C PRO A 350 1.31 -1.21 11.73
N ILE A 351 1.27 -1.46 10.43
CA ILE A 351 1.62 -2.76 9.83
C ILE A 351 3.10 -3.07 10.03
N ILE A 352 4.00 -2.16 9.63
CA ILE A 352 5.46 -2.34 9.78
C ILE A 352 5.80 -2.58 11.25
N ILE A 353 5.27 -1.73 12.14
CA ILE A 353 5.54 -1.85 13.57
C ILE A 353 4.94 -3.12 14.16
N ARG A 354 3.73 -3.54 13.74
CA ARG A 354 3.09 -4.78 14.20
C ARG A 354 3.90 -6.02 13.83
N ILE A 355 4.52 -6.02 12.66
CA ILE A 355 5.33 -7.13 12.14
C ILE A 355 6.65 -7.24 12.88
N LEU A 356 7.38 -6.12 13.01
CA LEU A 356 8.69 -6.09 13.64
C LEU A 356 8.61 -6.18 15.17
N PHE A 357 7.49 -5.75 15.76
CA PHE A 357 7.28 -5.68 17.20
C PHE A 357 5.99 -6.40 17.63
N ASP A 358 5.08 -5.68 18.29
CA ASP A 358 3.81 -6.20 18.77
C ASP A 358 2.67 -5.19 18.64
N SER A 359 1.43 -5.65 18.84
CA SER A 359 0.23 -4.85 18.63
C SER A 359 0.11 -3.64 19.57
N ARG A 360 0.66 -3.71 20.79
CA ARG A 360 0.59 -2.58 21.72
C ARG A 360 1.52 -1.46 21.27
N VAL A 361 2.72 -1.82 20.81
CA VAL A 361 3.70 -0.87 20.27
C VAL A 361 3.17 -0.24 18.99
N ALA A 362 2.60 -1.04 18.08
CA ALA A 362 1.97 -0.56 16.85
C ALA A 362 0.85 0.45 17.11
N LEU A 363 -0.06 0.14 18.05
CA LEU A 363 -1.18 1.02 18.38
C LEU A 363 -0.71 2.37 18.94
N ASN A 364 0.21 2.37 19.91
CA ASN A 364 0.68 3.60 20.54
C ASN A 364 1.46 4.48 19.55
N ILE A 365 2.33 3.89 18.73
CA ILE A 365 3.07 4.64 17.69
C ILE A 365 2.12 5.18 16.63
N HIS A 366 1.16 4.39 16.16
CA HIS A 366 0.18 4.84 15.17
C HIS A 366 -0.67 5.99 15.69
N LEU A 367 -1.21 5.87 16.90
CA LEU A 367 -2.00 6.92 17.53
C LEU A 367 -1.20 8.22 17.64
N LEU A 368 0.03 8.14 18.17
CA LEU A 368 0.90 9.30 18.29
C LEU A 368 1.18 9.96 16.94
N MET A 369 1.48 9.15 15.92
CA MET A 369 1.78 9.60 14.58
C MET A 369 0.57 10.26 13.91
N VAL A 370 -0.63 9.71 14.07
CA VAL A 370 -1.89 10.31 13.59
C VAL A 370 -2.16 11.65 14.27
N LEU A 371 -1.98 11.74 15.59
CA LEU A 371 -2.17 12.99 16.34
C LEU A 371 -1.16 14.07 15.92
N LEU A 372 0.11 13.69 15.71
CA LEU A 372 1.12 14.61 15.20
C LEU A 372 0.78 15.07 13.77
N ALA A 373 0.34 14.16 12.89
CA ALA A 373 -0.05 14.50 11.54
C ALA A 373 -1.28 15.42 11.48
N ALA A 374 -2.25 15.23 12.37
CA ALA A 374 -3.49 16.01 12.43
C ALA A 374 -3.25 17.51 12.62
N LEU A 375 -2.15 17.91 13.27
CA LEU A 375 -1.75 19.32 13.43
C LEU A 375 -1.49 20.03 12.09
N PHE A 376 -1.27 19.27 11.01
CA PHE A 376 -0.85 19.80 9.72
C PHE A 376 -1.89 19.58 8.61
N VAL A 377 -2.99 18.89 8.90
CA VAL A 377 -4.03 18.53 7.92
C VAL A 377 -5.22 19.50 8.06
N PRO A 378 -5.75 20.09 6.96
CA PRO A 378 -6.85 21.06 7.03
C PRO A 378 -8.13 20.53 7.73
N ASN A 379 -8.48 19.26 7.53
CA ASN A 379 -9.63 18.61 8.16
C ASN A 379 -9.17 17.58 9.21
N SER A 380 -8.52 18.07 10.26
CA SER A 380 -7.93 17.29 11.36
C SER A 380 -8.86 16.22 11.94
N TYR A 381 -10.12 16.56 12.25
CA TYR A 381 -11.10 15.63 12.82
C TYR A 381 -11.42 14.45 11.89
N GLU A 382 -11.77 14.73 10.63
CA GLU A 382 -12.09 13.72 9.63
C GLU A 382 -10.89 12.80 9.41
N PHE A 383 -9.70 13.42 9.29
CA PHE A 383 -8.44 12.72 9.14
C PHE A 383 -8.14 11.78 10.32
N VAL A 384 -8.21 12.28 11.56
CA VAL A 384 -7.95 11.48 12.77
C VAL A 384 -8.93 10.31 12.85
N PHE A 385 -10.22 10.55 12.62
CA PHE A 385 -11.23 9.49 12.68
C PHE A 385 -10.95 8.38 11.66
N LEU A 386 -10.75 8.75 10.39
CA LEU A 386 -10.47 7.78 9.32
C LEU A 386 -9.17 7.00 9.59
N GLN A 387 -8.09 7.70 9.92
CA GLN A 387 -6.78 7.07 10.13
C GLN A 387 -6.73 6.22 11.40
N PHE A 388 -7.44 6.62 12.45
CA PHE A 388 -7.55 5.84 13.68
C PHE A 388 -8.32 4.53 13.43
N MET A 389 -9.50 4.60 12.82
CA MET A 389 -10.32 3.42 12.53
C MET A 389 -9.61 2.45 11.58
N ALA A 390 -9.09 2.95 10.47
CA ALA A 390 -8.37 2.12 9.50
C ALA A 390 -7.07 1.53 10.08
N GLY A 391 -6.35 2.29 10.91
CA GLY A 391 -5.14 1.83 11.58
C GLY A 391 -5.38 0.74 12.61
N ILE A 392 -6.44 0.85 13.42
CA ILE A 392 -6.84 -0.21 14.35
C ILE A 392 -7.17 -1.49 13.58
N VAL A 393 -7.96 -1.37 12.51
CA VAL A 393 -8.30 -2.51 11.65
C VAL A 393 -7.03 -3.12 11.07
N ALA A 394 -6.07 -2.31 10.60
CA ALA A 394 -4.79 -2.81 10.09
C ALA A 394 -3.96 -3.57 11.15
N ILE A 395 -4.04 -3.18 12.43
CA ILE A 395 -3.35 -3.88 13.52
C ILE A 395 -4.02 -5.23 13.83
N TYR A 396 -5.35 -5.28 13.82
CA TYR A 396 -6.12 -6.46 14.25
C TYR A 396 -6.40 -7.46 13.13
N SER A 397 -6.48 -7.02 11.87
CA SER A 397 -6.56 -7.92 10.70
C SER A 397 -5.31 -8.80 10.60
N ILE A 398 -4.18 -8.34 11.15
CA ILE A 398 -2.90 -9.02 11.17
C ILE A 398 -2.77 -9.84 12.47
N LYS A 399 -3.42 -11.02 12.49
CA LYS A 399 -3.36 -11.95 13.64
C LYS A 399 -2.00 -12.66 13.73
N THR A 400 -1.53 -13.27 12.64
CA THR A 400 -0.24 -13.97 12.50
C THR A 400 0.12 -14.02 11.01
N LEU A 401 1.15 -13.31 10.53
CA LEU A 401 1.54 -13.24 9.10
C LEU A 401 2.31 -14.47 8.64
N VAL A 402 1.62 -15.60 8.64
CA VAL A 402 2.16 -16.87 8.15
C VAL A 402 1.92 -16.98 6.63
N LYS A 403 0.95 -16.24 6.06
CA LYS A 403 0.58 -16.39 4.65
C LYS A 403 0.41 -15.05 3.93
N ARG A 404 0.94 -14.95 2.71
CA ARG A 404 0.87 -13.76 1.85
C ARG A 404 -0.58 -13.33 1.53
N GLU A 405 -1.50 -14.29 1.43
CA GLU A 405 -2.94 -14.06 1.22
C GLU A 405 -3.58 -13.20 2.32
N GLN A 406 -3.13 -13.32 3.58
CA GLN A 406 -3.67 -12.52 4.68
C GLN A 406 -3.40 -11.02 4.51
N PHE A 407 -2.35 -10.66 3.78
CA PHE A 407 -1.99 -9.27 3.52
C PHE A 407 -2.95 -8.61 2.51
N PHE A 408 -3.38 -9.37 1.49
CA PHE A 408 -4.42 -8.94 0.56
C PHE A 408 -5.78 -8.84 1.24
N ILE A 409 -6.14 -9.83 2.07
CA ILE A 409 -7.38 -9.81 2.87
C ILE A 409 -7.37 -8.60 3.80
N SER A 410 -6.28 -8.36 4.53
CA SER A 410 -6.13 -7.19 5.40
C SER A 410 -6.31 -5.89 4.61
N SER A 411 -5.72 -5.78 3.42
CA SER A 411 -5.84 -4.60 2.58
C SER A 411 -7.29 -4.35 2.12
N ALA A 412 -8.01 -5.41 1.75
CA ALA A 412 -9.43 -5.31 1.42
C ALA A 412 -10.28 -4.85 2.61
N ILE A 413 -10.02 -5.35 3.81
CA ILE A 413 -10.74 -4.95 5.04
C ILE A 413 -10.40 -3.49 5.41
N ILE A 414 -9.15 -3.06 5.26
CA ILE A 414 -8.74 -1.66 5.46
C ILE A 414 -9.48 -0.74 4.48
N LEU A 415 -9.54 -1.12 3.19
CA LEU A 415 -10.29 -0.36 2.19
C LEU A 415 -11.78 -0.27 2.55
N ALA A 416 -12.41 -1.40 2.89
CA ALA A 416 -13.80 -1.41 3.33
C ALA A 416 -14.03 -0.50 4.54
N THR A 417 -13.09 -0.47 5.49
CA THR A 417 -13.15 0.41 6.67
C THR A 417 -13.08 1.88 6.28
N TYR A 418 -12.18 2.26 5.37
CA TYR A 418 -12.14 3.63 4.85
C TYR A 418 -13.46 4.02 4.20
N LEU A 419 -14.02 3.16 3.34
CA LEU A 419 -15.28 3.44 2.66
C LEU A 419 -16.44 3.61 3.65
N ILE A 420 -16.61 2.68 4.58
CA ILE A 420 -17.69 2.73 5.59
C ILE A 420 -17.55 3.98 6.45
N ALA A 421 -16.33 4.27 6.94
CA ALA A 421 -16.09 5.42 7.80
C ALA A 421 -16.28 6.74 7.03
N TYR A 422 -15.79 6.84 5.79
CA TYR A 422 -15.94 8.03 4.95
C TYR A 422 -17.39 8.30 4.60
N PHE A 423 -18.13 7.28 4.12
CA PHE A 423 -19.55 7.43 3.82
C PHE A 423 -20.38 7.73 5.07
N GLY A 424 -20.05 7.12 6.22
CA GLY A 424 -20.69 7.43 7.50
C GLY A 424 -20.53 8.91 7.90
N LEU A 425 -19.32 9.46 7.76
CA LEU A 425 -19.07 10.88 8.00
C LEU A 425 -19.80 11.78 6.99
N LEU A 426 -19.81 11.42 5.71
CA LEU A 426 -20.55 12.16 4.69
C LEU A 426 -22.05 12.21 4.96
N LEU A 427 -22.65 11.06 5.31
CA LEU A 427 -24.07 10.97 5.67
C LEU A 427 -24.40 11.83 6.88
N THR A 428 -23.53 11.82 7.89
CA THR A 428 -23.69 12.64 9.11
C THR A 428 -23.59 14.14 8.81
N ARG A 429 -22.77 14.54 7.83
CA ARG A 429 -22.54 15.96 7.48
C ARG A 429 -23.58 16.52 6.50
N ASN A 430 -23.95 15.74 5.49
CA ASN A 430 -24.76 16.23 4.37
C ASN A 430 -26.21 15.75 4.42
N GLY A 431 -26.53 14.69 5.17
CA GLY A 431 -27.87 14.11 5.23
C GLY A 431 -28.39 13.53 3.91
N SER A 432 -27.55 13.40 2.88
CA SER A 432 -27.91 12.90 1.56
C SER A 432 -26.77 12.11 0.92
N LEU A 433 -27.13 11.10 0.13
CA LEU A 433 -26.22 10.32 -0.73
C LEU A 433 -26.03 10.96 -2.13
N SER A 434 -26.84 11.95 -2.49
CA SER A 434 -26.86 12.53 -3.84
C SER A 434 -25.59 13.33 -4.19
N THR A 435 -24.77 13.68 -3.19
CA THR A 435 -23.54 14.48 -3.36
C THR A 435 -22.26 13.63 -3.35
N ILE A 436 -22.36 12.29 -3.44
CA ILE A 436 -21.18 11.42 -3.39
C ILE A 436 -20.50 11.40 -4.76
N ASN A 437 -19.25 11.89 -4.82
CA ASN A 437 -18.40 11.75 -6.00
C ASN A 437 -17.54 10.49 -5.89
N VAL A 438 -17.59 9.62 -6.90
CA VAL A 438 -16.75 8.41 -6.98
C VAL A 438 -15.26 8.76 -6.95
N MET A 439 -14.87 9.94 -7.44
CA MET A 439 -13.48 10.40 -7.42
C MET A 439 -12.91 10.55 -6.01
N ASP A 440 -13.76 10.77 -5.00
CA ASP A 440 -13.31 10.90 -3.60
C ASP A 440 -12.86 9.56 -3.00
N VAL A 441 -13.20 8.44 -3.63
CA VAL A 441 -12.83 7.08 -3.20
C VAL A 441 -11.41 6.69 -3.66
N ILE A 442 -10.97 7.22 -4.80
CA ILE A 442 -9.68 6.87 -5.43
C ILE A 442 -8.49 7.01 -4.47
N PRO A 443 -8.37 8.08 -3.65
CA PRO A 443 -7.28 8.22 -2.69
C PRO A 443 -7.15 7.03 -1.72
N PHE A 444 -8.27 6.49 -1.22
CA PHE A 444 -8.25 5.35 -0.31
C PHE A 444 -7.77 4.07 -1.00
N VAL A 445 -8.21 3.83 -2.24
CA VAL A 445 -7.76 2.67 -3.04
C VAL A 445 -6.25 2.74 -3.27
N VAL A 446 -5.74 3.90 -3.70
CA VAL A 446 -4.31 4.10 -3.94
C VAL A 446 -3.51 3.97 -2.63
N SER A 447 -3.97 4.56 -1.53
CA SER A 447 -3.33 4.46 -0.22
C SER A 447 -3.22 3.02 0.28
N VAL A 448 -4.27 2.23 0.11
CA VAL A 448 -4.26 0.79 0.45
C VAL A 448 -3.31 0.02 -0.45
N MET A 449 -3.26 0.32 -1.76
CA MET A 449 -2.31 -0.32 -2.67
C MET A 449 -0.86 0.01 -2.32
N ILE A 450 -0.55 1.27 -1.99
CA ILE A 450 0.79 1.67 -1.56
C ILE A 450 1.13 1.06 -0.19
N THR A 451 0.15 0.86 0.69
CA THR A 451 0.33 0.15 1.96
C THR A 451 0.89 -1.26 1.76
N LEU A 452 0.68 -1.88 0.59
CA LEU A 452 1.29 -3.16 0.26
C LEU A 452 2.82 -3.12 0.22
N MET A 453 3.42 -1.94 0.01
CA MET A 453 4.87 -1.74 0.09
C MET A 453 5.44 -1.89 1.51
N ALA A 454 4.60 -2.09 2.53
CA ALA A 454 5.09 -2.42 3.87
C ALA A 454 5.91 -3.72 3.90
N TYR A 455 5.61 -4.71 3.04
CA TYR A 455 6.36 -5.98 2.99
C TYR A 455 7.83 -5.81 2.60
N PRO A 456 8.18 -5.19 1.44
CA PRO A 456 9.58 -4.95 1.11
C PRO A 456 10.27 -4.00 2.11
N LEU A 457 9.54 -3.06 2.72
CA LEU A 457 10.09 -2.19 3.76
C LEU A 457 10.46 -2.98 5.03
N VAL A 458 9.63 -3.93 5.47
CA VAL A 458 9.96 -4.83 6.58
C VAL A 458 11.26 -5.58 6.29
N TYR A 459 11.38 -6.17 5.10
CA TYR A 459 12.61 -6.87 4.69
C TYR A 459 13.84 -5.92 4.68
N ALA A 460 13.68 -4.68 4.20
CA ALA A 460 14.74 -3.68 4.24
C ALA A 460 15.15 -3.37 5.69
N PHE A 461 14.18 -3.20 6.59
CA PHE A 461 14.47 -3.02 8.02
C PHE A 461 15.16 -4.23 8.64
N GLU A 462 14.77 -5.46 8.28
CA GLU A 462 15.45 -6.68 8.74
C GLU A 462 16.92 -6.72 8.32
N LYS A 463 17.25 -6.34 7.08
CA LYS A 463 18.63 -6.35 6.60
C LYS A 463 19.47 -5.21 7.19
N LEU A 464 18.94 -3.99 7.24
CA LEU A 464 19.64 -2.83 7.80
C LEU A 464 19.82 -2.97 9.32
N PHE A 465 18.77 -3.44 10.01
CA PHE A 465 18.71 -3.52 11.46
C PHE A 465 18.83 -4.95 11.98
N GLY A 466 19.24 -5.92 11.16
CA GLY A 466 19.65 -7.28 11.58
C GLY A 466 18.67 -7.92 12.56
N ILE A 467 17.39 -7.57 12.41
CA ILE A 467 16.29 -8.11 13.16
C ILE A 467 15.63 -9.18 12.31
N VAL A 468 14.93 -10.09 12.98
CA VAL A 468 14.22 -11.19 12.34
C VAL A 468 12.75 -11.07 12.70
N SER A 469 11.88 -11.17 11.69
CA SER A 469 10.44 -11.28 11.91
C SER A 469 9.99 -12.74 11.83
N ASP A 470 8.75 -13.00 12.27
CA ASP A 470 8.12 -14.32 12.14
C ASP A 470 8.07 -14.79 10.68
N LEU A 471 7.98 -13.84 9.74
CA LEU A 471 7.99 -14.13 8.30
C LEU A 471 9.35 -14.70 7.89
N THR A 472 10.45 -14.04 8.26
CA THR A 472 11.81 -14.55 7.99
C THR A 472 12.03 -15.91 8.64
N LEU A 473 11.59 -16.09 9.89
CA LEU A 473 11.71 -17.37 10.59
C LEU A 473 10.95 -18.48 9.86
N MET A 474 9.75 -18.19 9.39
CA MET A 474 8.97 -19.14 8.62
C MET A 474 9.65 -19.50 7.29
N GLU A 475 10.19 -18.53 6.56
CA GLU A 475 10.98 -18.78 5.35
C GLU A 475 12.19 -19.68 5.63
N LEU A 476 12.87 -19.45 6.75
CA LEU A 476 14.01 -20.26 7.19
C LEU A 476 13.63 -21.69 7.58
N THR A 477 12.40 -21.93 8.04
CA THR A 477 11.90 -23.28 8.36
C THR A 477 11.51 -24.10 7.12
N ASN A 478 11.55 -23.52 5.92
CA ASN A 478 11.28 -24.24 4.69
C ASN A 478 12.44 -25.19 4.36
N SER A 479 12.21 -26.50 4.46
CA SER A 479 13.18 -27.56 4.15
C SER A 479 13.66 -27.56 2.70
N ASN A 480 12.90 -26.93 1.78
CA ASN A 480 13.29 -26.77 0.39
C ASN A 480 14.21 -25.56 0.15
N SER A 481 14.59 -24.82 1.19
CA SER A 481 15.57 -23.74 1.08
C SER A 481 16.91 -24.29 0.59
N LYS A 482 17.68 -23.45 -0.12
CA LYS A 482 18.94 -23.86 -0.76
C LYS A 482 19.90 -24.57 0.21
N LEU A 483 20.09 -24.00 1.40
CA LEU A 483 21.04 -24.51 2.39
C LEU A 483 20.55 -25.78 3.09
N LEU A 484 19.27 -25.88 3.46
CA LEU A 484 18.73 -27.09 4.07
C LEU A 484 18.66 -28.25 3.07
N ARG A 485 18.41 -27.94 1.79
CA ARG A 485 18.48 -28.93 0.71
C ARG A 485 19.91 -29.43 0.52
N GLU A 486 20.91 -28.54 0.57
CA GLU A 486 22.32 -28.94 0.56
C GLU A 486 22.68 -29.84 1.74
N LEU A 487 22.22 -29.50 2.96
CA LEU A 487 22.37 -30.34 4.15
C LEU A 487 21.76 -31.73 3.95
N SER A 488 20.53 -31.82 3.42
CA SER A 488 19.88 -33.11 3.16
C SER A 488 20.64 -33.99 2.17
N PHE A 489 21.35 -33.40 1.21
CA PHE A 489 22.13 -34.14 0.22
C PHE A 489 23.51 -34.56 0.75
N LYS A 490 24.21 -33.67 1.44
CA LYS A 490 25.57 -33.92 1.93
C LYS A 490 25.62 -34.74 3.22
N ALA A 491 24.69 -34.49 4.14
CA ALA A 491 24.62 -35.14 5.45
C ALA A 491 23.16 -35.49 5.81
N PRO A 492 22.56 -36.50 5.14
CA PRO A 492 21.15 -36.85 5.31
C PRO A 492 20.78 -37.30 6.73
N GLY A 493 21.69 -37.97 7.44
CA GLY A 493 21.48 -38.39 8.82
C GLY A 493 21.40 -37.20 9.78
N THR A 494 22.32 -36.24 9.63
CA THR A 494 22.29 -34.97 10.37
C THR A 494 21.03 -34.16 10.04
N PHE A 495 20.58 -34.15 8.79
CA PHE A 495 19.32 -33.48 8.42
C PHE A 495 18.12 -34.10 9.15
N GLN A 496 18.02 -35.43 9.19
CA GLN A 496 16.95 -36.12 9.91
C GLN A 496 17.01 -35.88 11.42
N HIS A 497 18.21 -35.91 12.00
CA HIS A 497 18.46 -35.55 13.39
C HIS A 497 17.98 -34.12 13.68
N SER A 498 18.39 -33.15 12.88
CA SER A 498 18.01 -31.73 13.04
C SER A 498 16.48 -31.54 12.99
N LEU A 499 15.78 -32.31 12.15
CA LEU A 499 14.32 -32.28 12.09
C LEU A 499 13.65 -32.85 13.35
N GLN A 500 14.20 -33.93 13.92
CA GLN A 500 13.71 -34.51 15.18
C GLN A 500 13.96 -33.57 16.36
N VAL A 501 15.16 -32.99 16.45
CA VAL A 501 15.50 -31.96 17.43
C VAL A 501 14.58 -30.75 17.30
N ALA A 502 14.30 -30.29 16.07
CA ALA A 502 13.37 -29.19 15.83
C ALA A 502 11.98 -29.47 16.38
N ASN A 503 11.43 -30.67 16.14
CA ASN A 503 10.12 -31.06 16.66
C ASN A 503 10.09 -31.14 18.19
N LEU A 504 11.11 -31.72 18.82
CA LEU A 504 11.25 -31.80 20.27
C LEU A 504 11.32 -30.41 20.90
N ALA A 505 12.24 -29.58 20.41
CA ALA A 505 12.52 -28.27 20.95
C ALA A 505 11.33 -27.31 20.75
N GLU A 506 10.67 -27.36 19.59
CA GLU A 506 9.47 -26.57 19.32
C GLU A 506 8.32 -26.93 20.28
N ALA A 507 8.05 -28.22 20.49
CA ALA A 507 7.00 -28.67 21.40
C ALA A 507 7.26 -28.25 22.85
N ALA A 508 8.51 -28.36 23.30
CA ALA A 508 8.92 -27.91 24.63
C ALA A 508 8.74 -26.39 24.79
N ILE A 509 9.23 -25.60 23.83
CA ILE A 509 9.15 -24.13 23.87
C ILE A 509 7.71 -23.62 23.79
N TYR A 510 6.87 -24.28 22.99
CA TYR A 510 5.46 -23.98 22.93
C TYR A 510 4.78 -24.11 24.31
N ARG A 511 5.16 -25.14 25.09
CA ARG A 511 4.58 -25.38 26.43
C ARG A 511 5.07 -24.40 27.49
N ILE A 512 6.38 -24.19 27.56
CA ILE A 512 7.01 -23.40 28.64
C ILE A 512 6.99 -21.88 28.38
N GLY A 513 6.53 -21.47 27.19
CA GLY A 513 6.50 -20.09 26.76
C GLY A 513 7.86 -19.58 26.26
N GLY A 514 7.95 -19.40 24.95
CA GLY A 514 9.08 -18.82 24.22
C GLY A 514 8.67 -18.58 22.76
N ASN A 515 9.62 -18.53 21.84
CA ASN A 515 9.35 -18.43 20.39
C ASN A 515 9.53 -19.80 19.68
N PRO A 516 8.45 -20.52 19.34
CA PRO A 516 8.53 -21.83 18.70
C PRO A 516 9.15 -21.76 17.29
N LEU A 517 8.81 -20.74 16.49
CA LEU A 517 9.36 -20.55 15.14
C LEU A 517 10.87 -20.32 15.18
N LEU A 518 11.34 -19.52 16.15
CA LEU A 518 12.77 -19.24 16.32
C LEU A 518 13.54 -20.51 16.65
N VAL A 519 13.01 -21.33 17.55
CA VAL A 519 13.65 -22.59 17.99
C VAL A 519 13.62 -23.63 16.87
N ARG A 520 12.50 -23.75 16.16
CA ARG A 520 12.39 -24.63 14.99
C ARG A 520 13.41 -24.23 13.91
N ALA A 521 13.48 -22.93 13.59
CA ALA A 521 14.48 -22.43 12.64
C ALA A 521 15.90 -22.71 13.14
N GLY A 522 16.24 -22.32 14.38
CA GLY A 522 17.55 -22.57 14.99
C GLY A 522 17.96 -24.04 14.95
N ALA A 523 17.05 -24.95 15.31
CA ALA A 523 17.26 -26.39 15.30
C ALA A 523 17.56 -26.94 13.90
N LEU A 524 16.90 -26.45 12.85
CA LEU A 524 17.16 -26.92 11.49
C LEU A 524 18.57 -26.58 10.99
N TYR A 525 19.19 -25.51 11.51
CA TYR A 525 20.51 -25.07 11.09
C TYR A 525 21.63 -25.35 12.10
N HIS A 526 21.32 -25.81 13.32
CA HIS A 526 22.31 -25.88 14.42
C HIS A 526 23.56 -26.70 14.06
N ASP A 527 23.37 -27.70 13.20
CA ASP A 527 24.34 -28.73 12.88
C ASP A 527 24.89 -28.67 11.44
N ILE A 528 24.62 -27.57 10.72
CA ILE A 528 25.00 -27.43 9.30
C ILE A 528 26.52 -27.54 9.07
N GLY A 529 27.32 -27.32 10.10
CA GLY A 529 28.77 -27.49 10.02
C GLY A 529 29.21 -28.91 9.73
N LYS A 530 28.41 -29.93 10.11
CA LYS A 530 28.72 -31.34 9.83
C LYS A 530 28.80 -31.64 8.33
N MET A 531 28.22 -30.79 7.46
CA MET A 531 28.35 -30.88 6.00
C MET A 531 29.80 -30.84 5.49
N THR A 532 30.74 -30.25 6.23
CA THR A 532 32.13 -30.19 5.78
C THR A 532 32.81 -31.55 5.84
N ASN A 533 32.44 -32.39 6.79
CA ASN A 533 33.06 -33.68 7.05
C ASN A 533 32.02 -34.74 7.50
N PRO A 534 31.00 -35.06 6.67
CA PRO A 534 29.83 -35.84 7.12
C PRO A 534 30.19 -37.21 7.69
N GLN A 535 31.19 -37.88 7.12
CA GLN A 535 31.62 -39.24 7.49
C GLN A 535 32.15 -39.37 8.93
N PHE A 536 32.56 -38.27 9.56
CA PHE A 536 33.02 -38.25 10.96
C PHE A 536 31.87 -38.14 11.96
N PHE A 537 30.62 -38.12 11.50
CA PHE A 537 29.45 -38.08 12.38
C PHE A 537 28.65 -39.36 12.21
N ILE A 538 28.44 -40.07 13.32
CA ILE A 538 27.91 -41.45 13.33
C ILE A 538 26.56 -41.56 12.61
N GLU A 539 25.72 -40.52 12.69
CA GLU A 539 24.42 -40.50 12.02
C GLU A 539 24.49 -40.51 10.48
N ASN A 540 25.64 -40.16 9.90
CA ASN A 540 25.85 -40.15 8.45
C ASN A 540 26.73 -41.30 7.93
N GLN A 541 27.25 -42.14 8.82
CA GLN A 541 28.11 -43.27 8.43
C GLN A 541 27.27 -44.34 7.73
N LYS A 542 27.74 -44.79 6.56
CA LYS A 542 27.08 -45.84 5.74
C LYS A 542 27.80 -47.19 5.77
N THR A 543 29.04 -47.19 6.26
CA THR A 543 29.96 -48.34 6.29
C THR A 543 30.32 -48.68 7.73
N GLU A 544 30.61 -49.95 8.01
CA GLU A 544 30.99 -50.41 9.36
C GLU A 544 32.33 -49.84 9.86
N LYS A 545 33.18 -49.33 8.96
CA LYS A 545 34.49 -48.77 9.31
C LYS A 545 34.35 -47.31 9.76
N ASN A 546 34.65 -47.03 11.03
CA ASN A 546 34.57 -45.69 11.61
C ASN A 546 35.89 -44.93 11.36
N PRO A 547 35.89 -43.76 10.69
CA PRO A 547 37.12 -43.00 10.41
C PRO A 547 37.82 -42.48 11.67
N HIS A 548 37.14 -42.48 12.83
CA HIS A 548 37.78 -42.16 14.11
C HIS A 548 38.76 -43.23 14.60
N ASP A 549 38.66 -44.47 14.12
CA ASP A 549 39.53 -45.58 14.55
C ASP A 549 40.99 -45.38 14.08
N GLU A 550 41.20 -44.57 13.04
CA GLU A 550 42.51 -44.25 12.47
C GLU A 550 43.11 -42.94 13.02
N LEU A 551 42.42 -42.27 13.96
CA LEU A 551 42.81 -40.97 14.49
C LEU A 551 43.13 -41.03 15.98
N SER A 552 43.99 -40.12 16.44
CA SER A 552 44.15 -39.91 17.87
C SER A 552 42.84 -39.38 18.50
N PRO A 553 42.60 -39.61 19.80
CA PRO A 553 41.42 -39.07 20.48
C PRO A 553 41.35 -37.54 20.40
N GLU A 554 42.50 -36.86 20.45
CA GLU A 554 42.59 -35.41 20.30
C GLU A 554 42.13 -34.95 18.90
N GLN A 555 42.67 -35.56 17.83
CA GLN A 555 42.25 -35.24 16.46
C GLN A 555 40.76 -35.49 16.24
N SER A 556 40.24 -36.60 16.76
CA SER A 556 38.81 -36.91 16.70
C SER A 556 37.95 -35.87 17.41
N ALA A 557 38.35 -35.46 18.62
CA ALA A 557 37.66 -34.41 19.36
C ALA A 557 37.69 -33.07 18.61
N GLN A 558 38.83 -32.69 18.04
CA GLN A 558 38.96 -31.45 17.28
C GLN A 558 38.11 -31.43 16.00
N ILE A 559 38.02 -32.55 15.27
CA ILE A 559 37.12 -32.68 14.11
C ILE A 559 35.67 -32.48 14.54
N ILE A 560 35.26 -33.11 15.64
CA ILE A 560 33.91 -32.95 16.18
C ILE A 560 33.68 -31.50 16.60
N ILE A 561 34.53 -30.90 17.43
CA ILE A 561 34.38 -29.50 17.88
C ILE A 561 34.31 -28.52 16.70
N SER A 562 35.06 -28.79 15.63
CA SER A 562 35.13 -27.90 14.47
C SER A 562 33.79 -27.70 13.75
N HIS A 563 32.80 -28.58 13.90
CA HIS A 563 31.49 -28.41 13.24
C HIS A 563 30.80 -27.12 13.70
N VAL A 564 31.01 -26.67 14.94
CA VAL A 564 30.45 -25.41 15.43
C VAL A 564 31.05 -24.23 14.65
N ILE A 565 32.37 -24.19 14.55
CA ILE A 565 33.11 -23.11 13.85
C ILE A 565 32.75 -23.11 12.37
N LYS A 566 32.76 -24.28 11.72
CA LYS A 566 32.39 -24.44 10.31
C LYS A 566 30.92 -24.12 10.06
N GLY A 567 30.03 -24.46 10.99
CA GLY A 567 28.62 -24.09 10.94
C GLY A 567 28.45 -22.58 10.95
N VAL A 568 29.15 -21.86 11.82
CA VAL A 568 29.14 -20.39 11.84
C VAL A 568 29.69 -19.79 10.55
N GLU A 569 30.78 -20.33 9.99
CA GLU A 569 31.32 -19.89 8.70
C GLU A 569 30.30 -20.05 7.57
N ILE A 570 29.66 -21.24 7.47
CA ILE A 570 28.64 -21.54 6.45
C ILE A 570 27.42 -20.63 6.62
N ALA A 571 26.95 -20.45 7.85
CA ALA A 571 25.81 -19.60 8.17
C ALA A 571 26.04 -18.14 7.75
N LYS A 572 27.22 -17.58 8.06
CA LYS A 572 27.60 -16.22 7.65
C LYS A 572 27.71 -16.08 6.14
N ARG A 573 28.32 -17.04 5.44
CA ARG A 573 28.40 -17.05 3.96
C ARG A 573 27.01 -17.07 3.30
N ASN A 574 26.04 -17.72 3.93
CA ASN A 574 24.64 -17.77 3.48
C ASN A 574 23.75 -16.67 4.06
N GLN A 575 24.33 -15.66 4.74
CA GLN A 575 23.62 -14.52 5.33
C GLN A 575 22.48 -14.93 6.28
N LEU A 576 22.66 -16.03 7.04
CA LEU A 576 21.71 -16.38 8.09
C LEU A 576 21.73 -15.31 9.19
N PRO A 577 20.57 -14.98 9.79
CA PRO A 577 20.51 -14.00 10.87
C PRO A 577 21.35 -14.42 12.09
N ASP A 578 21.92 -13.45 12.80
CA ASP A 578 22.76 -13.70 13.99
C ASP A 578 22.05 -14.54 15.06
N VAL A 579 20.74 -14.34 15.23
CA VAL A 579 19.93 -15.12 16.19
C VAL A 579 19.87 -16.60 15.83
N ILE A 580 20.03 -16.98 14.56
CA ILE A 580 20.10 -18.38 14.11
C ILE A 580 21.53 -18.91 14.29
N ILE A 581 22.53 -18.08 13.97
CA ILE A 581 23.95 -18.40 14.18
C ILE A 581 24.22 -18.70 15.66
N ASP A 582 23.53 -18.02 16.57
CA ASP A 582 23.71 -18.25 18.00
C ASP A 582 23.23 -19.63 18.46
N PHE A 583 22.24 -20.25 17.81
CA PHE A 583 21.93 -21.65 18.08
C PHE A 583 23.09 -22.58 17.70
N ILE A 584 23.77 -22.30 16.58
CA ILE A 584 24.97 -23.05 16.17
C ILE A 584 26.08 -22.89 17.23
N LYS A 585 26.33 -21.68 17.74
CA LYS A 585 27.39 -21.48 18.74
C LYS A 585 27.09 -22.10 20.10
N THR A 586 25.81 -22.08 20.51
CA THR A 586 25.43 -22.34 21.90
C THR A 586 24.90 -23.75 22.17
N HIS A 587 24.52 -24.52 21.16
CA HIS A 587 23.83 -25.80 21.38
C HIS A 587 24.66 -26.83 22.17
N HIS A 588 25.99 -26.77 22.11
CA HIS A 588 26.87 -27.55 22.99
C HIS A 588 27.42 -26.78 24.19
N GLY A 589 27.30 -25.45 24.20
CA GLY A 589 27.84 -24.60 25.26
C GLY A 589 29.33 -24.86 25.46
N THR A 590 29.72 -25.12 26.70
CA THR A 590 31.13 -25.40 27.06
C THR A 590 31.32 -26.84 27.52
N THR A 591 30.52 -27.78 27.03
CA THR A 591 30.70 -29.20 27.37
C THR A 591 31.96 -29.80 26.74
N LYS A 592 32.37 -30.96 27.24
CA LYS A 592 33.49 -31.72 26.67
C LYS A 592 32.98 -32.77 25.70
N VAL A 593 33.82 -33.17 24.75
CA VAL A 593 33.61 -34.37 23.93
C VAL A 593 34.04 -35.59 24.75
N ASP A 594 33.17 -35.98 25.70
CA ASP A 594 33.51 -36.90 26.79
C ASP A 594 34.07 -38.25 26.35
N TYR A 595 33.58 -38.82 25.24
CA TYR A 595 34.06 -40.12 24.76
C TYR A 595 35.56 -40.10 24.45
N PHE A 596 36.00 -39.13 23.63
CA PHE A 596 37.40 -39.03 23.23
C PHE A 596 38.31 -38.51 24.35
N TYR A 597 37.78 -37.66 25.24
CA TYR A 597 38.49 -37.27 26.45
C TYR A 597 38.79 -38.48 27.33
N ASN A 598 37.77 -39.29 27.65
CA ASN A 598 37.94 -40.49 28.47
C ASN A 598 38.79 -41.56 27.79
N LEU A 599 38.69 -41.69 26.46
CA LEU A 599 39.56 -42.59 25.68
C LEU A 599 41.03 -42.17 25.77
N PHE A 600 41.32 -40.86 25.72
CA PHE A 600 42.68 -40.36 25.92
C PHE A 600 43.20 -40.71 27.32
N ILE A 601 42.43 -40.39 28.37
CA ILE A 601 42.79 -40.64 29.77
C ILE A 601 43.04 -42.15 29.98
N LYS A 602 42.19 -43.00 29.42
CA LYS A 602 42.34 -44.46 29.49
C LYS A 602 43.62 -44.95 28.80
N ASN A 603 43.97 -44.37 27.65
CA ASN A 603 45.16 -44.75 26.89
C ASN A 603 46.45 -44.12 27.43
N ASN A 604 46.35 -43.07 28.26
CA ASN A 604 47.48 -42.32 28.82
C ASN A 604 47.24 -41.97 30.30
N PRO A 605 47.18 -42.96 31.21
CA PRO A 605 46.84 -42.73 32.62
C PRO A 605 47.84 -41.81 33.36
N ASP A 606 49.10 -41.75 32.90
CA ASP A 606 50.17 -40.99 33.55
C ASP A 606 50.40 -39.58 32.94
N LYS A 607 49.61 -39.18 31.93
CA LYS A 607 49.74 -37.87 31.28
C LYS A 607 48.68 -36.89 31.77
N LEU A 608 49.11 -35.68 32.12
CA LEU A 608 48.22 -34.54 32.31
C LEU A 608 47.61 -34.15 30.96
N VAL A 609 46.28 -34.14 30.90
CA VAL A 609 45.52 -33.72 29.70
C VAL A 609 45.13 -32.27 29.84
N ASP A 610 45.38 -31.49 28.79
CA ASP A 610 44.74 -30.20 28.64
C ASP A 610 43.26 -30.40 28.25
N GLU A 611 42.37 -30.25 29.24
CA GLU A 611 40.93 -30.42 29.05
C GLU A 611 40.35 -29.44 28.00
N SER A 612 41.01 -28.30 27.74
CA SER A 612 40.53 -27.30 26.79
C SER A 612 40.54 -27.82 25.35
N LEU A 613 41.41 -28.79 25.03
CA LEU A 613 41.47 -29.44 23.72
C LEU A 613 40.26 -30.35 23.43
N TYR A 614 39.47 -30.68 24.45
CA TYR A 614 38.27 -31.50 24.33
C TYR A 614 37.00 -30.71 24.58
N GLN A 615 37.10 -29.40 24.84
CA GLN A 615 35.98 -28.56 25.23
C GLN A 615 35.45 -27.74 24.06
N TYR A 616 34.13 -27.65 23.93
CA TYR A 616 33.52 -26.72 23.00
C TYR A 616 33.82 -25.26 23.42
N PRO A 617 34.05 -24.36 22.45
CA PRO A 617 34.44 -22.98 22.74
C PRO A 617 33.30 -22.13 23.36
N GLY A 618 32.06 -22.63 23.35
CA GLY A 618 30.89 -21.89 23.80
C GLY A 618 30.49 -20.73 22.87
N PRO A 619 29.68 -19.78 23.38
CA PRO A 619 29.30 -19.60 24.78
C PRO A 619 28.19 -20.56 25.24
N ILE A 620 27.95 -20.61 26.56
CA ILE A 620 26.76 -21.31 27.10
C ILE A 620 25.45 -20.63 26.65
N PRO A 621 24.34 -21.36 26.57
CA PRO A 621 23.01 -20.80 26.28
C PRO A 621 22.66 -19.58 27.13
N TYR A 622 22.11 -18.56 26.47
CA TYR A 622 21.74 -17.27 27.08
C TYR A 622 20.24 -16.95 26.95
N SER A 623 19.47 -17.82 26.29
CA SER A 623 18.02 -17.72 26.16
C SER A 623 17.35 -19.06 26.45
N LYS A 624 16.05 -19.03 26.80
CA LYS A 624 15.27 -20.25 26.97
C LYS A 624 15.30 -21.10 25.71
N GLU A 625 15.19 -20.45 24.57
CA GLU A 625 15.21 -21.05 23.25
C GLU A 625 16.51 -21.84 22.98
N THR A 626 17.67 -21.22 23.24
CA THR A 626 18.98 -21.88 23.07
C THR A 626 19.23 -22.99 24.10
N ALA A 627 18.73 -22.82 25.33
CA ALA A 627 18.83 -23.85 26.37
C ALA A 627 17.96 -25.07 26.06
N VAL A 628 16.73 -24.86 25.58
CA VAL A 628 15.86 -25.97 25.14
C VAL A 628 16.45 -26.68 23.95
N LEU A 629 17.05 -25.96 22.98
CA LEU A 629 17.74 -26.62 21.87
C LEU A 629 18.86 -27.54 22.37
N MET A 630 19.75 -27.04 23.25
CA MET A 630 20.82 -27.84 23.84
C MET A 630 20.28 -29.12 24.50
N MET A 631 19.19 -29.01 25.26
CA MET A 631 18.58 -30.18 25.90
C MET A 631 18.01 -31.15 24.87
N ALA A 632 17.26 -30.65 23.88
CA ALA A 632 16.63 -31.45 22.83
C ALA A 632 17.67 -32.19 21.96
N ASP A 633 18.74 -31.50 21.56
CA ASP A 633 19.88 -32.10 20.85
C ASP A 633 20.52 -33.23 21.67
N SER A 634 20.86 -32.94 22.93
CA SER A 634 21.53 -33.91 23.79
C SER A 634 20.67 -35.16 24.04
N VAL A 635 19.37 -35.01 24.29
CA VAL A 635 18.48 -36.16 24.56
C VAL A 635 18.16 -36.96 23.30
N GLU A 636 17.98 -36.29 22.15
CA GLU A 636 17.76 -36.98 20.87
C GLU A 636 18.99 -37.81 20.52
N ALA A 637 20.17 -37.20 20.51
CA ALA A 637 21.41 -37.85 20.10
C ALA A 637 21.72 -39.07 21.01
N ALA A 638 21.54 -38.91 22.31
CA ALA A 638 21.79 -40.00 23.26
C ALA A 638 20.74 -41.12 23.19
N SER A 639 19.48 -40.80 22.83
CA SER A 639 18.41 -41.79 22.72
C SER A 639 18.62 -42.78 21.59
N ARG A 640 19.35 -42.37 20.53
CA ARG A 640 19.75 -43.25 19.43
C ARG A 640 20.73 -44.34 19.86
N ALA A 641 21.50 -44.10 20.92
CA ALA A 641 22.50 -45.05 21.43
C ALA A 641 21.93 -46.03 22.47
N LEU A 642 20.64 -45.93 22.83
CA LEU A 642 20.00 -46.90 23.72
C LEU A 642 19.91 -48.27 23.04
N LYS A 643 20.28 -49.32 23.78
CA LYS A 643 20.14 -50.71 23.32
C LYS A 643 18.68 -51.14 23.22
N GLU A 644 17.86 -50.71 24.18
CA GLU A 644 16.43 -50.98 24.25
C GLU A 644 15.68 -49.71 24.63
N HIS A 645 14.55 -49.46 23.96
CA HIS A 645 13.70 -48.29 24.17
C HIS A 645 12.50 -48.67 25.05
N THR A 646 12.72 -48.76 26.36
CA THR A 646 11.67 -48.92 27.38
C THR A 646 11.30 -47.59 28.03
N GLU A 647 10.16 -47.51 28.71
CA GLU A 647 9.77 -46.30 29.44
C GLU A 647 10.82 -45.89 30.49
N ASP A 648 11.30 -46.85 31.28
CA ASP A 648 12.31 -46.59 32.31
C ASP A 648 13.65 -46.16 31.71
N SER A 649 14.09 -46.78 30.61
CA SER A 649 15.35 -46.42 29.96
C SER A 649 15.33 -45.00 29.39
N ILE A 650 14.24 -44.59 28.73
CA ILE A 650 14.07 -43.24 28.19
C ILE A 650 13.97 -42.22 29.33
N ASN A 651 13.17 -42.51 30.37
CA ASN A 651 13.01 -41.61 31.51
C ASN A 651 14.36 -41.36 32.20
N THR A 652 15.09 -42.43 32.50
CA THR A 652 16.41 -42.38 33.14
C THR A 652 17.42 -41.65 32.28
N LEU A 653 17.43 -41.89 30.96
CA LEU A 653 18.33 -41.21 30.03
C LEU A 653 18.11 -39.70 30.05
N VAL A 654 16.87 -39.26 29.86
CA VAL A 654 16.53 -37.83 29.80
C VAL A 654 16.89 -37.15 31.11
N ASP A 655 16.56 -37.75 32.26
CA ASP A 655 16.87 -37.17 33.57
C ASP A 655 18.38 -37.04 33.78
N LYS A 656 19.15 -38.09 33.47
CA LYS A 656 20.61 -38.08 33.61
C LYS A 656 21.26 -37.00 32.76
N ILE A 657 20.81 -36.80 31.53
CA ILE A 657 21.37 -35.79 30.62
C ILE A 657 21.07 -34.37 31.13
N ILE A 658 19.83 -34.11 31.52
CA ILE A 658 19.44 -32.78 32.00
C ILE A 658 20.12 -32.46 33.33
N GLU A 659 20.19 -33.42 34.26
CA GLU A 659 20.92 -33.27 35.52
C GLU A 659 22.42 -33.02 35.26
N HIS A 660 23.01 -33.69 34.27
CA HIS A 660 24.40 -33.46 33.90
C HIS A 660 24.63 -32.03 33.40
N LYS A 661 23.77 -31.51 32.50
CA LYS A 661 23.89 -30.12 32.00
C LYS A 661 23.69 -29.10 33.10
N LEU A 662 22.80 -29.37 34.07
CA LEU A 662 22.61 -28.55 35.27
C LEU A 662 23.88 -28.52 36.14
N LYS A 663 24.48 -29.69 36.42
CA LYS A 663 25.74 -29.79 37.20
C LYS A 663 26.90 -29.03 36.55
N LEU A 664 26.92 -28.97 35.22
CA LEU A 664 27.91 -28.21 34.43
C LEU A 664 27.56 -26.71 34.29
N ASN A 665 26.54 -26.21 34.98
CA ASN A 665 26.08 -24.82 34.92
C ASN A 665 25.80 -24.31 33.49
N GLN A 666 25.42 -25.20 32.56
CA GLN A 666 25.20 -24.82 31.14
C GLN A 666 24.00 -23.89 30.95
N PHE A 667 23.09 -23.81 31.93
CA PHE A 667 21.90 -22.97 31.88
C PHE A 667 22.01 -21.67 32.70
N ALA A 668 23.19 -21.38 33.25
CA ALA A 668 23.38 -20.25 34.18
C ALA A 668 22.94 -18.89 33.59
N ASN A 669 23.07 -18.71 32.28
CA ASN A 669 22.77 -17.44 31.60
C ASN A 669 21.43 -17.41 30.85
N SER A 670 20.64 -18.49 30.83
CA SER A 670 19.54 -18.65 29.88
C SER A 670 18.17 -18.11 30.32
N ASN A 671 18.04 -17.56 31.54
CA ASN A 671 16.76 -17.13 32.11
C ASN A 671 15.64 -18.21 31.99
N ILE A 672 16.02 -19.49 32.04
CA ILE A 672 15.12 -20.64 32.11
C ILE A 672 15.01 -21.07 33.57
N THR A 673 13.79 -21.32 34.03
CA THR A 673 13.55 -21.75 35.42
C THR A 673 13.66 -23.27 35.55
N LEU A 674 13.96 -23.77 36.76
CA LEU A 674 13.95 -25.22 37.02
C LEU A 674 12.62 -25.87 36.64
N LYS A 675 11.48 -25.20 36.92
CA LYS A 675 10.16 -25.67 36.50
C LYS A 675 10.06 -25.87 34.99
N GLU A 676 10.54 -24.91 34.21
CA GLU A 676 10.51 -24.97 32.74
C GLU A 676 11.45 -26.05 32.19
N ILE A 677 12.59 -26.29 32.85
CA ILE A 677 13.48 -27.42 32.52
C ILE A 677 12.75 -28.75 32.76
N THR A 678 12.10 -28.93 33.91
CA THR A 678 11.34 -30.15 34.24
C THR A 678 10.16 -30.38 33.29
N GLU A 679 9.44 -29.31 32.91
CA GLU A 679 8.36 -29.40 31.92
C GLU A 679 8.91 -29.81 30.55
N SER A 680 10.06 -29.25 30.13
CA SER A 680 10.73 -29.63 28.88
C SER A 680 11.16 -31.10 28.89
N ALA A 681 11.77 -31.57 29.98
CA ALA A 681 12.14 -32.97 30.18
C ALA A 681 10.95 -33.92 30.02
N THR A 682 9.80 -33.55 30.60
CA THR A 682 8.57 -34.34 30.53
C THR A 682 8.07 -34.48 29.09
N ILE A 683 8.14 -33.39 28.31
CA ILE A 683 7.75 -33.38 26.89
C ILE A 683 8.72 -34.24 26.07
N PHE A 684 10.03 -34.12 26.31
CA PHE A 684 11.03 -34.94 25.63
C PHE A 684 10.80 -36.43 25.88
N LYS A 685 10.56 -36.83 27.14
CA LYS A 685 10.23 -38.23 27.49
C LYS A 685 9.00 -38.72 26.72
N ALA A 686 7.91 -37.94 26.72
CA ALA A 686 6.68 -38.32 26.03
C ALA A 686 6.88 -38.45 24.50
N MET A 687 7.58 -37.50 23.89
CA MET A 687 7.84 -37.51 22.45
C MET A 687 8.82 -38.60 22.04
N LEU A 688 9.90 -38.82 22.79
CA LEU A 688 10.84 -39.92 22.51
C LEU A 688 10.14 -41.28 22.64
N LYS A 689 9.30 -41.49 23.66
CA LYS A 689 8.46 -42.69 23.77
C LYS A 689 7.58 -42.90 22.54
N SER A 690 7.01 -41.82 21.99
CA SER A 690 6.22 -41.88 20.76
C SER A 690 7.07 -42.17 19.52
N ILE A 691 8.25 -41.57 19.38
CA ILE A 691 9.17 -41.75 18.25
C ILE A 691 9.67 -43.20 18.18
N TYR A 692 9.98 -43.80 19.33
CA TYR A 692 10.47 -45.18 19.43
C TYR A 692 9.37 -46.21 19.68
N HIS A 693 8.09 -45.82 19.58
CA HIS A 693 6.92 -46.71 19.73
C HIS A 693 6.92 -47.56 21.00
N VAL A 694 7.28 -46.97 22.14
CA VAL A 694 7.28 -47.66 23.43
C VAL A 694 5.86 -48.07 23.78
N ARG A 695 5.60 -49.38 23.90
CA ARG A 695 4.31 -49.91 24.32
C ARG A 695 4.10 -49.61 25.80
N VAL A 696 2.93 -49.06 26.16
CA VAL A 696 2.50 -48.98 27.55
C VAL A 696 2.13 -50.40 27.97
N ASP A 697 3.00 -51.03 28.75
CA ASP A 697 2.71 -52.33 29.34
C ASP A 697 1.67 -52.10 30.44
N TYR A 698 0.40 -52.40 30.15
CA TYR A 698 -0.65 -52.46 31.17
C TYR A 698 -0.42 -53.72 31.99
N ASP A 699 0.56 -53.68 32.89
CA ASP A 699 0.79 -54.77 33.84
C ASP A 699 -0.35 -54.78 34.87
N LEU A 700 -1.42 -55.51 34.55
CA LEU A 700 -2.55 -55.79 35.43
C LEU A 700 -2.16 -56.65 36.66
N SER A 701 -0.89 -57.05 36.80
CA SER A 701 -0.43 -57.89 37.91
C SER A 701 0.15 -57.15 39.11
N LYS A 702 0.41 -55.84 39.02
CA LYS A 702 0.76 -55.02 40.20
C LYS A 702 -0.48 -54.45 40.90
N LYS A 703 -1.28 -55.36 41.46
CA LYS A 703 -2.10 -55.07 42.64
C LYS A 703 -1.44 -55.71 43.87
N LYS A 704 -0.76 -54.89 44.67
CA LYS A 704 -0.86 -54.93 46.14
C LYS A 704 -0.32 -53.65 46.73
#